data_AF-A0A1H6LJQ4-F1
#
_entry.id   AF-A0A1H6LJQ4-F1
#
_cell.length_a   1.000
_cell.length_b   1.000
_cell.length_c   1.000
_cell.angle_alpha   90.00
_cell.angle_beta   90.00
_cell.angle_gamma   90.00
#
_symmetry.space_group_name_H-M   'P 1'
#
loop_
_entity.id
_entity.type
_entity.pdbx_description
1 polymer ?
#
loop_
_entity_poly.entity_id
_entity_poly.type
_entity_poly.pdbx_seq_one_letter_code
_entity_poly.pdbx_strand_id
1 'polypeptide(L)'
;MATTPTTYARFVGRIGALAVALGVGAAVATTPGFALADDGGPDTADTSGPSDPGPDASPATGAKDTDEAEDKDVEDEVTEDDDVDDEDVEVDDDDPAPKDRDNDSDTPEPPRHKAFRTVTTEEPEPVSVPDEIDATPAEPAPEPEPEPTVTAEPPTPEPPTETVDETVLPATATATVTEAPTLVTSVLSALGFGPLASTAPAAPPSPPLLWTMLGFARREVGHTAETAATTETTVSPLATAEQLAAERVAARTVQTLPVILMKMVLRQQFLAAAQRLYPDGIDAENMAALNRAVDEYAMGAAFQQQLLDSMNPKVVAQVAPPHVWFDEAVPGSRILYDNPDTVYRFMGVNGASEYVITGRFHDLTADGRPSDVTFSVLEGLAGTTSAILTADHLDVNEDGTFTITVSREPANGRRNHLQLTSGSTIIAARDTLGDWNSEVPMSLSIERVGGPPNSLFAQIGGFAFLGQFVSGNPLLTTLVSLVPPLPHMPPLLRGAFTAVILVVRGAAEQAKYMALATTDPDTGEPRPVNEISQPASNAEFLANQLQSNGHFQLADDEVLVLTIDPGDAGYFIVPTYNIWTITDDYWSEPGSLNNEQAVRNADGTYTVVISPTDPGAANWVSTSGLNQGTVAIRFQDLGLVDPRIVDQQVMSHEALRDHLPASAFVTPEERAAQLALRQAGFDSRWS
;
A
#
# COMPACT_ATOMS: atom_id res chain seq x y z
N MET A 1 13.02 48.98 -42.97
CA MET A 1 12.07 48.47 -41.96
C MET A 1 12.85 47.56 -41.03
N ALA A 2 12.63 47.63 -39.72
CA ALA A 2 13.39 46.84 -38.75
C ALA A 2 12.61 45.60 -38.31
N THR A 3 13.29 44.47 -38.11
CA THR A 3 12.76 43.24 -37.52
C THR A 3 13.37 43.03 -36.14
N THR A 4 12.53 42.76 -35.14
CA THR A 4 12.89 42.65 -33.73
C THR A 4 13.68 41.36 -33.42
N PRO A 5 14.68 41.37 -32.52
CA PRO A 5 15.39 40.14 -32.14
C PRO A 5 14.53 39.18 -31.31
N THR A 6 14.71 37.86 -31.49
CA THR A 6 13.98 36.83 -30.75
C THR A 6 14.76 36.30 -29.55
N THR A 7 14.08 36.13 -28.41
CA THR A 7 14.67 35.95 -27.06
C THR A 7 15.35 34.59 -26.81
N TYR A 8 15.28 33.66 -27.77
CA TYR A 8 15.55 32.22 -27.51
C TYR A 8 17.04 31.81 -27.53
N ALA A 9 17.94 32.65 -28.05
CA ALA A 9 19.37 32.31 -28.15
C ALA A 9 20.06 32.01 -26.79
N ARG A 10 19.52 32.53 -25.67
CA ARG A 10 20.08 32.34 -24.32
C ARG A 10 19.88 30.94 -23.72
N PHE A 11 19.02 30.10 -24.30
CA PHE A 11 18.68 28.79 -23.72
C PHE A 11 19.57 27.65 -24.24
N VAL A 12 19.96 27.68 -25.52
CA VAL A 12 20.73 26.59 -26.16
C VAL A 12 22.10 26.39 -25.48
N GLY A 13 22.83 27.47 -25.20
CA GLY A 13 24.12 27.40 -24.50
C GLY A 13 24.04 26.87 -23.06
N ARG A 14 22.87 26.96 -22.42
CA ARG A 14 22.66 26.45 -21.05
C ARG A 14 22.46 24.94 -21.02
N ILE A 15 21.84 24.36 -22.05
CA ILE A 15 21.67 22.90 -22.17
C ILE A 15 23.04 22.23 -22.41
N GLY A 16 23.90 22.82 -23.24
CA GLY A 16 25.28 22.36 -23.42
C GLY A 16 26.09 22.42 -22.12
N ALA A 17 26.00 23.54 -21.38
CA ALA A 17 26.65 23.67 -20.07
C ALA A 17 26.13 22.65 -19.03
N LEU A 18 24.83 22.36 -19.04
CA LEU A 18 24.20 21.34 -18.17
C LEU A 18 24.77 19.94 -18.45
N ALA A 19 24.86 19.52 -19.71
CA ALA A 19 25.41 18.22 -20.09
C ALA A 19 26.90 18.04 -19.70
N VAL A 20 27.69 19.12 -19.77
CA VAL A 20 29.09 19.14 -19.32
C VAL A 20 29.18 19.11 -17.79
N ALA A 21 28.35 19.89 -17.08
CA ALA A 21 28.33 19.93 -15.61
C ALA A 21 27.86 18.61 -14.96
N LEU A 22 27.02 17.84 -15.66
CA LEU A 22 26.55 16.51 -15.23
C LEU A 22 27.52 15.37 -15.59
N GLY A 23 28.71 15.66 -16.14
CA GLY A 23 29.77 14.65 -16.36
C GLY A 23 29.51 13.62 -17.47
N VAL A 24 28.40 13.75 -18.22
CA VAL A 24 27.91 12.75 -19.19
C VAL A 24 28.92 12.45 -20.32
N GLY A 25 29.88 13.37 -20.57
CA GLY A 25 30.92 13.20 -21.60
C GLY A 25 32.09 12.27 -21.24
N ALA A 26 32.19 11.73 -20.02
CA ALA A 26 33.39 11.01 -19.57
C ALA A 26 33.29 9.46 -19.56
N ALA A 27 32.09 8.89 -19.67
CA ALA A 27 31.83 7.47 -19.36
C ALA A 27 32.00 6.47 -20.52
N VAL A 28 32.53 6.89 -21.68
CA VAL A 28 32.54 6.09 -22.93
C VAL A 28 33.96 5.63 -23.34
N ALA A 29 34.93 5.67 -22.43
CA ALA A 29 36.36 5.59 -22.79
C ALA A 29 37.23 4.57 -22.01
N THR A 30 36.68 3.62 -21.25
CA THR A 30 37.45 2.46 -20.71
C THR A 30 36.61 1.19 -20.51
N THR A 31 36.52 0.36 -21.55
CA THR A 31 36.23 -1.08 -21.41
C THR A 31 37.08 -1.85 -22.42
N PRO A 32 37.94 -2.80 -22.02
CA PRO A 32 38.68 -3.64 -22.96
C PRO A 32 37.73 -4.64 -23.63
N GLY A 33 37.63 -4.60 -24.95
CA GLY A 33 36.82 -5.55 -25.70
C GLY A 33 37.51 -6.90 -25.88
N PHE A 34 36.88 -7.97 -25.43
CA PHE A 34 37.21 -9.33 -25.88
C PHE A 34 36.42 -9.64 -27.15
N ALA A 35 37.12 -9.86 -28.26
CA ALA A 35 36.54 -10.38 -29.48
C ALA A 35 36.94 -11.86 -29.62
N LEU A 36 35.95 -12.75 -29.79
CA LEU A 36 36.22 -14.06 -30.37
C LEU A 36 36.27 -13.93 -31.89
N ALA A 37 37.31 -14.50 -32.48
CA ALA A 37 37.36 -14.91 -33.87
C ALA A 37 37.94 -16.33 -33.89
N ASP A 38 37.39 -17.19 -34.74
CA ASP A 38 37.86 -18.56 -34.96
C ASP A 38 38.99 -18.61 -36.01
N ASP A 39 39.41 -19.81 -36.40
CA ASP A 39 40.43 -20.21 -37.39
C ASP A 39 41.86 -20.41 -36.87
N GLY A 40 42.23 -21.68 -36.68
CA GLY A 40 43.53 -22.20 -37.10
C GLY A 40 44.68 -22.25 -36.07
N GLY A 41 45.02 -23.46 -35.63
CA GLY A 41 46.39 -23.79 -35.20
C GLY A 41 47.33 -24.07 -36.41
N PRO A 42 48.60 -24.49 -36.19
CA PRO A 42 49.15 -25.02 -34.94
C PRO A 42 50.54 -24.41 -34.55
N ASP A 43 51.30 -25.18 -33.77
CA ASP A 43 52.77 -25.19 -33.62
C ASP A 43 53.48 -24.45 -32.46
N THR A 44 53.88 -25.29 -31.48
CA THR A 44 55.21 -25.39 -30.85
C THR A 44 55.72 -24.33 -29.83
N ALA A 45 55.60 -24.73 -28.56
CA ALA A 45 56.73 -25.17 -27.70
C ALA A 45 57.57 -24.18 -26.85
N ASP A 46 58.19 -24.81 -25.85
CA ASP A 46 59.40 -24.47 -25.07
C ASP A 46 59.43 -23.35 -23.99
N THR A 47 59.27 -23.81 -22.74
CA THR A 47 60.20 -23.66 -21.58
C THR A 47 60.45 -22.26 -20.96
N SER A 48 60.89 -22.07 -19.70
CA SER A 48 61.36 -22.97 -18.61
C SER A 48 61.07 -22.37 -17.21
N GLY A 49 61.01 -23.20 -16.14
CA GLY A 49 61.11 -22.74 -14.73
C GLY A 49 62.57 -22.55 -14.26
N PRO A 50 62.92 -22.69 -12.97
CA PRO A 50 62.10 -23.00 -11.78
C PRO A 50 62.36 -22.06 -10.56
N SER A 51 61.74 -22.32 -9.40
CA SER A 51 62.42 -22.70 -8.12
C SER A 51 61.44 -22.79 -6.93
N ASP A 52 61.68 -23.72 -6.00
CA ASP A 52 60.89 -24.06 -4.79
C ASP A 52 61.85 -24.11 -3.56
N PRO A 53 61.43 -24.09 -2.27
CA PRO A 53 60.85 -25.27 -1.59
C PRO A 53 59.76 -25.03 -0.50
N GLY A 54 58.94 -26.07 -0.23
CA GLY A 54 58.04 -26.20 0.95
C GLY A 54 58.75 -26.58 2.27
N PRO A 55 58.24 -27.50 3.14
CA PRO A 55 57.08 -28.41 3.05
C PRO A 55 55.97 -28.05 4.08
N ASP A 56 54.91 -28.82 4.38
CA ASP A 56 54.49 -30.23 4.17
C ASP A 56 52.92 -30.27 4.16
N ALA A 57 52.13 -31.34 3.98
CA ALA A 57 52.37 -32.80 3.98
C ALA A 57 51.36 -33.56 3.06
N SER A 58 51.14 -34.86 3.30
CA SER A 58 50.30 -35.82 2.54
C SER A 58 50.02 -37.08 3.43
N PRO A 59 49.40 -38.23 3.02
CA PRO A 59 49.03 -38.67 1.65
C PRO A 59 47.75 -39.57 1.42
N ALA A 60 47.41 -39.72 0.12
CA ALA A 60 47.09 -40.98 -0.62
C ALA A 60 45.78 -41.79 -0.45
N THR A 61 45.26 -42.55 -1.45
CA THR A 61 45.26 -42.51 -2.95
C THR A 61 44.39 -43.63 -3.57
N GLY A 62 43.86 -43.45 -4.79
CA GLY A 62 43.35 -44.50 -5.72
C GLY A 62 41.92 -44.21 -6.25
N ALA A 63 41.56 -44.10 -7.53
CA ALA A 63 42.02 -44.62 -8.84
C ALA A 63 41.79 -46.14 -9.02
N LYS A 64 41.30 -46.70 -10.15
CA LYS A 64 40.82 -46.22 -11.49
C LYS A 64 39.98 -47.40 -12.12
N ASP A 65 39.34 -47.43 -13.31
CA ASP A 65 39.30 -46.62 -14.56
C ASP A 65 38.09 -47.01 -15.47
N THR A 66 37.80 -46.26 -16.56
CA THR A 66 37.07 -46.66 -17.84
C THR A 66 35.61 -47.20 -17.77
N ASP A 67 34.72 -47.19 -18.79
CA ASP A 67 34.58 -46.52 -20.12
C ASP A 67 33.14 -46.67 -20.70
N GLU A 68 32.80 -45.87 -21.75
CA GLU A 68 31.85 -46.10 -22.88
C GLU A 68 30.28 -46.22 -22.75
N ALA A 69 29.61 -45.87 -23.87
CA ALA A 69 28.17 -46.02 -24.28
C ALA A 69 27.10 -45.18 -23.53
N GLU A 70 26.08 -44.53 -24.14
CA GLU A 70 25.14 -44.87 -25.25
C GLU A 70 24.11 -45.98 -24.85
N ASP A 71 22.79 -45.91 -25.12
CA ASP A 71 22.01 -45.03 -26.00
C ASP A 71 20.48 -44.94 -25.65
N LYS A 72 19.80 -43.90 -26.15
CA LYS A 72 18.36 -43.70 -26.53
C LYS A 72 17.15 -44.44 -25.88
N ASP A 73 16.16 -43.63 -25.46
CA ASP A 73 14.78 -43.41 -26.00
C ASP A 73 13.78 -44.55 -26.34
N VAL A 74 12.48 -44.17 -26.44
CA VAL A 74 11.29 -44.89 -27.00
C VAL A 74 10.70 -45.97 -26.06
N GLU A 75 9.60 -45.74 -25.32
CA GLU A 75 8.16 -45.58 -25.70
C GLU A 75 7.41 -46.93 -25.90
N ASP A 76 6.09 -46.90 -25.64
CA ASP A 76 5.05 -47.90 -25.96
C ASP A 76 5.10 -49.30 -25.25
N GLU A 77 3.98 -50.02 -25.00
CA GLU A 77 2.56 -49.71 -25.19
C GLU A 77 1.64 -50.41 -24.13
N VAL A 78 0.34 -50.16 -24.26
CA VAL A 78 -0.80 -50.64 -23.44
C VAL A 78 -1.02 -52.16 -23.47
N THR A 79 -1.51 -52.75 -22.36
CA THR A 79 -2.49 -53.86 -22.36
C THR A 79 -3.45 -53.75 -21.18
N GLU A 80 -4.74 -53.95 -21.42
CA GLU A 80 -5.76 -54.26 -20.41
C GLU A 80 -5.87 -55.80 -20.23
N ASP A 81 -7.04 -56.33 -19.88
CA ASP A 81 -7.37 -57.76 -19.62
C ASP A 81 -6.86 -58.31 -18.24
N ASP A 82 -7.63 -59.05 -17.43
CA ASP A 82 -9.08 -59.29 -17.40
C ASP A 82 -9.53 -59.92 -16.05
N ASP A 83 -10.82 -60.26 -15.96
CA ASP A 83 -11.46 -61.31 -15.14
C ASP A 83 -11.68 -61.17 -13.60
N VAL A 84 -12.98 -61.26 -13.31
CA VAL A 84 -13.75 -61.43 -12.07
C VAL A 84 -13.70 -62.87 -11.53
N ASP A 85 -13.91 -63.08 -10.21
CA ASP A 85 -14.80 -64.15 -9.70
C ASP A 85 -15.15 -63.97 -8.20
N ASP A 86 -16.34 -64.45 -7.81
CA ASP A 86 -16.98 -64.31 -6.47
C ASP A 86 -16.78 -65.55 -5.54
N GLU A 87 -17.11 -65.44 -4.24
CA GLU A 87 -18.21 -66.20 -3.60
C GLU A 87 -18.39 -65.88 -2.08
N ASP A 88 -19.66 -65.89 -1.63
CA ASP A 88 -20.13 -65.62 -0.25
C ASP A 88 -20.23 -66.87 0.66
N VAL A 89 -20.31 -66.68 1.98
CA VAL A 89 -21.13 -67.51 2.90
C VAL A 89 -21.75 -66.65 4.03
N GLU A 90 -23.01 -66.92 4.38
CA GLU A 90 -23.90 -66.18 5.29
C GLU A 90 -23.65 -66.43 6.81
N VAL A 91 -23.83 -65.43 7.71
CA VAL A 91 -25.02 -65.07 8.57
C VAL A 91 -25.45 -66.08 9.65
N ASP A 92 -25.70 -65.58 10.87
CA ASP A 92 -26.75 -66.04 11.80
C ASP A 92 -27.07 -64.92 12.83
N ASP A 93 -28.35 -64.74 13.20
CA ASP A 93 -28.90 -63.68 14.10
C ASP A 93 -29.25 -64.21 15.52
N ASP A 94 -29.33 -63.33 16.54
CA ASP A 94 -30.49 -63.19 17.47
C ASP A 94 -30.22 -62.26 18.69
N ASP A 95 -31.24 -61.50 19.11
CA ASP A 95 -31.35 -60.77 20.42
C ASP A 95 -32.72 -61.11 21.05
N PRO A 96 -32.81 -61.35 22.39
CA PRO A 96 -33.58 -60.39 23.21
C PRO A 96 -33.21 -60.29 24.72
N ALA A 97 -33.43 -59.09 25.30
CA ALA A 97 -33.61 -58.85 26.75
C ALA A 97 -35.09 -59.07 27.21
N PRO A 98 -35.57 -58.72 28.44
CA PRO A 98 -34.92 -58.45 29.74
C PRO A 98 -35.57 -59.25 30.92
N LYS A 99 -35.08 -59.12 32.19
CA LYS A 99 -35.80 -59.55 33.44
C LYS A 99 -35.44 -58.73 34.70
N ASP A 100 -36.41 -58.57 35.61
CA ASP A 100 -36.35 -57.85 36.90
C ASP A 100 -36.19 -58.76 38.15
N ARG A 101 -36.12 -58.12 39.35
CA ARG A 101 -36.41 -58.59 40.75
C ARG A 101 -35.24 -59.12 41.60
N ASP A 102 -35.18 -58.96 42.93
CA ASP A 102 -35.92 -58.14 43.94
C ASP A 102 -35.13 -58.10 45.28
N ASN A 103 -35.26 -57.03 46.09
CA ASN A 103 -34.88 -56.89 47.53
C ASN A 103 -33.38 -57.09 47.95
N ASP A 104 -32.90 -56.66 49.13
CA ASP A 104 -33.58 -56.20 50.36
C ASP A 104 -32.86 -55.04 51.11
N SER A 105 -33.51 -54.49 52.13
CA SER A 105 -33.17 -53.26 52.90
C SER A 105 -32.15 -53.40 54.05
N ASP A 106 -31.54 -52.29 54.51
CA ASP A 106 -31.86 -51.70 55.85
C ASP A 106 -31.40 -50.22 56.00
N THR A 107 -31.75 -49.56 57.12
CA THR A 107 -31.88 -48.08 57.26
C THR A 107 -30.94 -47.43 58.32
N PRO A 108 -30.41 -46.21 58.10
CA PRO A 108 -29.67 -45.44 59.11
C PRO A 108 -30.41 -44.17 59.62
N GLU A 109 -30.48 -43.95 60.94
CA GLU A 109 -30.94 -42.72 61.62
C GLU A 109 -30.67 -42.81 63.16
N PRO A 110 -30.88 -41.77 64.03
CA PRO A 110 -31.02 -40.32 63.84
C PRO A 110 -30.13 -39.52 64.88
N PRO A 111 -30.54 -38.36 65.47
CA PRO A 111 -30.36 -37.01 64.89
C PRO A 111 -29.74 -35.97 65.86
N ARG A 112 -29.47 -34.74 65.38
CA ARG A 112 -29.84 -33.49 66.10
C ARG A 112 -30.28 -32.38 65.14
N HIS A 113 -31.38 -31.71 65.48
CA HIS A 113 -31.95 -30.54 64.78
C HIS A 113 -31.29 -29.20 65.25
N LYS A 114 -31.58 -27.98 64.77
CA LYS A 114 -32.57 -27.38 63.82
C LYS A 114 -31.95 -26.02 63.32
N ALA A 115 -32.50 -25.16 62.45
CA ALA A 115 -33.86 -24.93 61.92
C ALA A 115 -33.82 -24.27 60.50
N PHE A 116 -34.75 -23.33 60.21
CA PHE A 116 -34.94 -22.56 58.96
C PHE A 116 -35.48 -21.16 59.31
N ARG A 117 -35.26 -20.13 58.47
CA ARG A 117 -36.28 -19.43 57.62
C ARG A 117 -35.75 -18.11 57.00
N THR A 118 -36.31 -17.73 55.84
CA THR A 118 -36.13 -16.46 55.08
C THR A 118 -37.18 -15.40 55.50
N VAL A 119 -37.27 -14.15 54.98
CA VAL A 119 -36.94 -13.54 53.67
C VAL A 119 -36.71 -12.01 53.75
N THR A 120 -36.27 -11.41 52.63
CA THR A 120 -36.41 -10.01 52.14
C THR A 120 -35.64 -8.83 52.79
N THR A 121 -34.91 -8.14 51.90
CA THR A 121 -34.75 -6.67 51.70
C THR A 121 -34.43 -5.73 52.86
N GLU A 122 -33.25 -5.08 52.80
CA GLU A 122 -33.10 -3.60 52.88
C GLU A 122 -31.71 -3.15 52.36
N GLU A 123 -31.55 -1.85 52.12
CA GLU A 123 -30.43 -1.18 51.45
C GLU A 123 -29.53 -0.42 52.45
N PRO A 124 -28.19 -0.35 52.26
CA PRO A 124 -27.31 0.50 53.07
C PRO A 124 -26.61 1.63 52.28
N GLU A 125 -26.94 2.87 52.66
CA GLU A 125 -26.21 4.11 52.33
C GLU A 125 -24.76 4.13 52.91
N PRO A 126 -23.86 5.03 52.44
CA PRO A 126 -22.42 4.88 52.60
C PRO A 126 -21.84 5.27 53.98
N VAL A 127 -20.65 4.73 54.27
CA VAL A 127 -19.83 5.07 55.45
C VAL A 127 -18.63 5.92 55.01
N SER A 128 -18.25 6.91 55.83
CA SER A 128 -17.31 7.98 55.46
C SER A 128 -16.20 8.22 56.49
N VAL A 129 -15.20 9.04 56.10
CA VAL A 129 -14.04 9.57 56.87
C VAL A 129 -13.03 8.52 57.41
N PRO A 130 -11.72 8.86 57.62
CA PRO A 130 -11.13 10.17 58.00
C PRO A 130 -10.28 10.90 56.92
N ASP A 131 -9.99 12.16 57.22
CA ASP A 131 -9.20 13.11 56.44
C ASP A 131 -7.66 13.02 56.65
N GLU A 132 -6.95 13.83 55.86
CA GLU A 132 -5.56 14.33 56.02
C GLU A 132 -4.40 13.33 56.22
N ILE A 133 -3.58 13.21 55.18
CA ILE A 133 -2.11 13.12 55.33
C ILE A 133 -1.50 14.28 54.54
N ASP A 134 -0.90 15.24 55.24
CA ASP A 134 -0.16 16.37 54.65
C ASP A 134 1.14 15.90 54.00
N ALA A 135 1.36 16.32 52.76
CA ALA A 135 2.58 16.10 51.99
C ALA A 135 2.88 17.34 51.14
N THR A 136 3.51 18.34 51.76
CA THR A 136 3.87 19.61 51.12
C THR A 136 4.72 19.41 49.86
N PRO A 137 4.39 20.05 48.72
CA PRO A 137 5.24 20.01 47.52
C PRO A 137 6.63 20.60 47.78
N ALA A 138 7.67 19.97 47.24
CA ALA A 138 9.03 20.51 47.30
C ALA A 138 9.19 21.72 46.37
N GLU A 139 9.81 22.78 46.88
CA GLU A 139 10.07 24.03 46.15
C GLU A 139 11.10 23.80 45.03
N PRO A 140 10.87 24.29 43.78
CA PRO A 140 11.81 24.11 42.69
C PRO A 140 13.07 24.98 42.89
N ALA A 141 14.23 24.43 42.57
CA ALA A 141 15.49 25.17 42.62
C ALA A 141 15.53 26.27 41.54
N PRO A 142 16.09 27.47 41.84
CA PRO A 142 16.11 28.59 40.89
C PRO A 142 17.06 28.35 39.72
N GLU A 143 16.67 28.83 38.54
CA GLU A 143 17.50 28.85 37.33
C GLU A 143 18.71 29.81 37.48
N PRO A 144 19.84 29.54 36.80
CA PRO A 144 20.97 30.47 36.76
C PRO A 144 20.69 31.67 35.85
N GLU A 145 20.98 32.88 36.34
CA GLU A 145 20.86 34.12 35.54
C GLU A 145 21.85 34.14 34.35
N PRO A 146 21.46 34.71 33.18
CA PRO A 146 22.34 34.81 32.02
C PRO A 146 23.36 35.95 32.15
N GLU A 147 24.64 35.68 31.82
CA GLU A 147 25.69 36.71 31.81
C GLU A 147 25.50 37.74 30.68
N PRO A 148 25.80 39.04 30.92
CA PRO A 148 25.54 40.11 29.96
C PRO A 148 26.55 40.13 28.81
N THR A 149 26.15 39.57 27.65
CA THR A 149 26.95 39.66 26.41
C THR A 149 26.84 41.05 25.78
N VAL A 150 27.98 41.71 25.56
CA VAL A 150 28.06 43.10 25.08
C VAL A 150 27.76 43.20 23.58
N THR A 151 26.82 44.09 23.22
CA THR A 151 26.54 44.45 21.83
C THR A 151 27.73 45.17 21.19
N ALA A 152 28.19 44.69 20.04
CA ALA A 152 29.20 45.37 19.21
C ALA A 152 28.67 45.57 17.77
N GLU A 153 28.83 46.79 17.26
CA GLU A 153 28.33 47.22 15.94
C GLU A 153 29.35 46.88 14.82
N PRO A 154 28.92 46.44 13.62
CA PRO A 154 29.82 45.88 12.62
C PRO A 154 30.59 46.93 11.78
N PRO A 155 31.88 46.73 11.48
CA PRO A 155 32.64 47.59 10.57
C PRO A 155 32.33 47.31 9.09
N THR A 156 32.16 48.37 8.30
CA THR A 156 31.93 48.30 6.84
C THR A 156 33.24 48.32 6.04
N PRO A 157 33.43 47.43 5.05
CA PRO A 157 34.47 47.56 4.01
C PRO A 157 33.91 48.04 2.65
N GLU A 158 34.70 48.83 1.92
CA GLU A 158 34.39 49.34 0.56
C GLU A 158 34.79 48.34 -0.56
N PRO A 159 34.24 48.47 -1.79
CA PRO A 159 34.44 47.48 -2.86
C PRO A 159 35.69 47.72 -3.74
N PRO A 160 36.26 46.65 -4.35
CA PRO A 160 37.27 46.76 -5.41
C PRO A 160 36.66 46.90 -6.82
N THR A 161 37.47 47.38 -7.77
CA THR A 161 37.05 47.75 -9.14
C THR A 161 37.87 47.01 -10.22
N GLU A 162 37.33 46.96 -11.44
CA GLU A 162 38.00 46.49 -12.69
C GLU A 162 38.28 44.97 -12.78
N THR A 163 38.43 44.36 -13.96
CA THR A 163 38.42 44.87 -15.35
C THR A 163 37.58 43.95 -16.27
N VAL A 164 37.18 44.43 -17.45
CA VAL A 164 36.62 43.61 -18.55
C VAL A 164 37.69 43.47 -19.63
N ASP A 165 37.81 42.28 -20.23
CA ASP A 165 38.60 42.05 -21.45
C ASP A 165 37.74 41.33 -22.50
N GLU A 166 37.94 41.64 -23.78
CA GLU A 166 37.00 41.32 -24.88
C GLU A 166 37.70 40.51 -25.97
N THR A 167 37.24 39.28 -26.22
CA THR A 167 37.77 38.41 -27.28
C THR A 167 36.68 38.00 -28.28
N VAL A 168 37.06 38.00 -29.56
CA VAL A 168 36.15 38.00 -30.72
C VAL A 168 36.50 36.85 -31.68
N LEU A 169 35.57 36.52 -32.59
CA LEU A 169 35.67 35.60 -33.77
C LEU A 169 35.18 34.16 -33.54
N PRO A 170 34.70 33.43 -34.59
CA PRO A 170 34.03 33.90 -35.81
C PRO A 170 32.80 33.07 -36.27
N ALA A 171 32.11 33.59 -37.29
CA ALA A 171 31.37 32.92 -38.39
C ALA A 171 30.58 31.60 -38.15
N THR A 172 29.29 31.65 -38.54
CA THR A 172 28.33 30.53 -38.63
C THR A 172 28.72 29.39 -39.56
N ALA A 173 28.33 28.16 -39.17
CA ALA A 173 28.00 27.06 -40.08
C ALA A 173 26.53 26.63 -39.85
N THR A 174 25.79 26.36 -40.93
CA THR A 174 24.35 26.03 -40.86
C THR A 174 24.13 24.53 -40.71
N ALA A 175 23.35 24.11 -39.71
CA ALA A 175 22.89 22.72 -39.55
C ALA A 175 21.36 22.67 -39.39
N THR A 176 20.72 21.66 -39.98
CA THR A 176 19.27 21.46 -39.97
C THR A 176 18.81 20.73 -38.70
N VAL A 177 17.71 21.19 -38.09
CA VAL A 177 17.17 20.65 -36.84
C VAL A 177 16.23 19.47 -37.09
N THR A 178 16.52 18.31 -36.48
CA THR A 178 15.65 17.12 -36.48
C THR A 178 15.69 16.34 -35.15
N GLU A 179 15.84 17.01 -34.00
CA GLU A 179 15.93 16.33 -32.70
C GLU A 179 14.82 16.72 -31.70
N ALA A 180 13.82 15.84 -31.64
CA ALA A 180 12.95 15.60 -30.50
C ALA A 180 12.83 14.11 -30.06
N PRO A 181 13.08 13.07 -30.90
CA PRO A 181 12.87 11.68 -30.45
C PRO A 181 14.02 11.14 -29.59
N THR A 182 15.21 11.76 -29.63
CA THR A 182 16.45 11.22 -29.03
C THR A 182 16.35 10.95 -27.52
N LEU A 183 15.57 11.74 -26.78
CA LEU A 183 15.35 11.57 -25.34
C LEU A 183 14.35 10.46 -24.99
N VAL A 184 13.47 10.07 -25.93
CA VAL A 184 12.59 8.88 -25.77
C VAL A 184 13.35 7.61 -26.15
N THR A 185 14.14 7.66 -27.23
CA THR A 185 14.95 6.53 -27.68
C THR A 185 16.00 6.11 -26.65
N SER A 186 16.64 7.06 -25.96
CA SER A 186 17.61 6.73 -24.89
C SER A 186 16.98 5.97 -23.72
N VAL A 187 15.81 6.39 -23.24
CA VAL A 187 15.07 5.69 -22.16
C VAL A 187 14.63 4.30 -22.61
N LEU A 188 14.05 4.17 -23.82
CA LEU A 188 13.64 2.86 -24.36
C LEU A 188 14.84 1.91 -24.60
N SER A 189 16.02 2.45 -24.90
CA SER A 189 17.24 1.67 -25.11
C SER A 189 17.86 1.19 -23.79
N ALA A 190 17.83 2.03 -22.76
CA ALA A 190 18.22 1.65 -21.39
C ALA A 190 17.31 0.57 -20.78
N LEU A 191 16.10 0.40 -21.31
CA LEU A 191 15.11 -0.61 -20.90
C LEU A 191 15.03 -1.81 -21.87
N GLY A 192 15.93 -1.93 -22.86
CA GLY A 192 16.03 -3.10 -23.74
C GLY A 192 15.06 -3.15 -24.94
N PHE A 193 14.15 -2.19 -25.10
CA PHE A 193 13.09 -2.22 -26.13
C PHE A 193 13.46 -1.56 -27.48
N GLY A 194 14.77 -1.45 -27.77
CA GLY A 194 15.30 -0.77 -28.96
C GLY A 194 14.70 -1.16 -30.34
N PRO A 195 14.36 -2.44 -30.63
CA PRO A 195 13.94 -2.86 -31.97
C PRO A 195 12.60 -2.27 -32.50
N LEU A 196 11.73 -1.74 -31.62
CA LEU A 196 10.38 -1.30 -32.01
C LEU A 196 10.31 0.17 -32.50
N ALA A 197 11.44 0.87 -32.61
CA ALA A 197 11.47 2.30 -32.90
C ALA A 197 11.36 2.70 -34.39
N SER A 198 11.16 1.75 -35.32
CA SER A 198 11.46 1.95 -36.76
C SER A 198 10.35 1.54 -37.74
N THR A 199 9.09 1.97 -37.53
CA THR A 199 8.11 2.08 -38.63
C THR A 199 6.98 3.05 -38.30
N ALA A 200 6.75 4.06 -39.15
CA ALA A 200 5.64 5.01 -39.02
C ALA A 200 5.01 5.29 -40.41
N PRO A 201 3.72 4.99 -40.63
CA PRO A 201 3.02 5.34 -41.87
C PRO A 201 2.58 6.81 -41.88
N ALA A 202 2.49 7.41 -43.07
CA ALA A 202 2.13 8.82 -43.24
C ALA A 202 0.61 9.06 -43.11
N ALA A 203 0.22 10.17 -42.48
CA ALA A 203 -1.17 10.53 -42.24
C ALA A 203 -1.84 11.29 -43.43
N PRO A 204 -3.15 11.09 -43.68
CA PRO A 204 -3.90 11.84 -44.69
C PRO A 204 -4.36 13.23 -44.18
N PRO A 205 -4.65 14.20 -45.08
CA PRO A 205 -5.04 15.56 -44.71
C PRO A 205 -6.51 15.70 -44.28
N SER A 206 -6.78 16.64 -43.36
CA SER A 206 -8.08 16.86 -42.72
C SER A 206 -9.01 17.81 -43.49
N PRO A 207 -10.34 17.58 -43.53
CA PRO A 207 -11.33 18.55 -44.05
C PRO A 207 -11.81 19.54 -42.97
N PRO A 208 -12.10 20.82 -43.31
CA PRO A 208 -12.47 21.85 -42.33
C PRO A 208 -14.00 22.03 -42.18
N LEU A 209 -14.61 21.50 -41.11
CA LEU A 209 -16.06 21.68 -40.87
C LEU A 209 -16.52 21.70 -39.39
N LEU A 210 -15.64 22.03 -38.43
CA LEU A 210 -15.97 22.05 -37.00
C LEU A 210 -16.42 23.42 -36.43
N TRP A 211 -16.22 24.52 -37.16
CA TRP A 211 -16.53 25.88 -36.67
C TRP A 211 -17.99 26.32 -36.87
N THR A 212 -18.85 25.48 -37.45
CA THR A 212 -20.28 25.76 -37.67
C THR A 212 -21.20 25.25 -36.57
N MET A 213 -20.77 24.31 -35.71
CA MET A 213 -21.62 23.75 -34.65
C MET A 213 -21.62 24.54 -33.33
N LEU A 214 -20.58 25.32 -33.04
CA LEU A 214 -20.53 26.16 -31.83
C LEU A 214 -21.55 27.34 -31.81
N GLY A 215 -22.30 27.55 -32.90
CA GLY A 215 -23.26 28.65 -33.02
C GLY A 215 -24.66 28.36 -32.44
N PHE A 216 -25.02 27.11 -32.17
CA PHE A 216 -26.42 26.74 -31.84
C PHE A 216 -26.69 26.47 -30.36
N ALA A 217 -25.68 26.11 -29.56
CA ALA A 217 -25.82 25.74 -28.14
C ALA A 217 -25.92 26.93 -27.16
N ARG A 218 -26.41 28.11 -27.62
CA ARG A 218 -26.44 29.34 -26.80
C ARG A 218 -27.79 30.07 -26.79
N ARG A 219 -28.89 29.35 -27.05
CA ARG A 219 -30.23 29.94 -27.17
C ARG A 219 -31.40 29.11 -26.58
N GLU A 220 -31.17 28.28 -25.57
CA GLU A 220 -32.22 27.86 -24.63
C GLU A 220 -31.73 27.98 -23.18
N VAL A 221 -31.68 29.22 -22.70
CA VAL A 221 -31.70 29.56 -21.26
C VAL A 221 -33.01 30.32 -21.05
N GLY A 222 -33.95 29.71 -20.34
CA GLY A 222 -35.35 30.18 -20.34
C GLY A 222 -36.18 29.67 -19.15
N HIS A 223 -35.85 30.16 -17.96
CA HIS A 223 -36.68 30.21 -16.75
C HIS A 223 -37.71 29.08 -16.48
N THR A 224 -37.39 28.22 -15.51
CA THR A 224 -38.25 28.04 -14.32
C THR A 224 -37.36 28.00 -13.08
N ALA A 225 -37.79 28.66 -12.01
CA ALA A 225 -37.13 28.61 -10.71
C ALA A 225 -38.17 28.17 -9.69
N GLU A 226 -38.06 26.93 -9.21
CA GLU A 226 -38.82 26.45 -8.05
C GLU A 226 -37.89 26.43 -6.84
N THR A 227 -38.40 26.92 -5.71
CA THR A 227 -37.64 27.00 -4.46
C THR A 227 -37.71 25.66 -3.74
N ALA A 228 -36.91 24.70 -4.20
CA ALA A 228 -36.59 23.51 -3.40
C ALA A 228 -35.88 23.96 -2.12
N ALA A 229 -36.25 23.37 -0.98
CA ALA A 229 -35.51 23.58 0.26
C ALA A 229 -34.17 22.85 0.15
N THR A 230 -33.06 23.57 0.32
CA THR A 230 -31.75 22.95 0.50
C THR A 230 -31.71 22.29 1.87
N THR A 231 -31.92 20.98 1.89
CA THR A 231 -31.13 20.12 2.78
C THR A 231 -29.66 20.44 2.47
N GLU A 232 -28.85 20.75 3.48
CA GLU A 232 -27.41 20.81 3.28
C GLU A 232 -26.90 19.38 3.14
N THR A 233 -26.70 18.92 1.90
CA THR A 233 -26.01 17.66 1.63
C THR A 233 -24.60 17.78 2.20
N THR A 234 -24.29 17.02 3.24
CA THR A 234 -22.96 16.98 3.86
C THR A 234 -22.01 16.19 2.98
N VAL A 235 -21.54 16.85 1.91
CA VAL A 235 -20.56 16.33 0.97
C VAL A 235 -19.30 15.89 1.71
N SER A 236 -18.85 14.65 1.45
CA SER A 236 -17.68 14.05 2.08
C SER A 236 -16.44 14.94 1.97
N PRO A 237 -15.62 15.07 3.04
CA PRO A 237 -14.33 15.79 3.00
C PRO A 237 -13.34 15.30 1.93
N LEU A 238 -13.58 14.11 1.35
CA LEU A 238 -12.77 13.51 0.29
C LEU A 238 -13.20 13.96 -1.12
N ALA A 239 -14.43 14.45 -1.29
CA ALA A 239 -15.08 14.80 -2.56
C ALA A 239 -14.54 16.10 -3.20
N THR A 240 -13.22 16.30 -3.21
CA THR A 240 -12.63 17.55 -3.68
C THR A 240 -12.59 17.63 -5.21
N ALA A 241 -12.66 18.84 -5.75
CA ALA A 241 -12.46 19.08 -7.18
C ALA A 241 -11.04 18.73 -7.66
N GLU A 242 -10.08 18.61 -6.75
CA GLU A 242 -8.73 18.09 -7.02
C GLU A 242 -8.73 16.56 -7.15
N GLN A 243 -9.38 15.86 -6.22
CA GLN A 243 -9.50 14.40 -6.22
C GLN A 243 -10.19 13.91 -7.52
N LEU A 244 -11.35 14.48 -7.84
CA LEU A 244 -12.09 14.18 -9.08
C LEU A 244 -11.26 14.49 -10.34
N ALA A 245 -10.38 15.50 -10.31
CA ALA A 245 -9.47 15.77 -11.41
C ALA A 245 -8.35 14.72 -11.52
N ALA A 246 -7.83 14.22 -10.39
CA ALA A 246 -6.79 13.19 -10.33
C ALA A 246 -7.30 11.82 -10.77
N GLU A 247 -8.51 11.42 -10.35
CA GLU A 247 -9.19 10.19 -10.78
C GLU A 247 -9.47 10.18 -12.27
N ARG A 248 -10.07 11.27 -12.79
CA ARG A 248 -10.27 11.47 -14.23
C ARG A 248 -8.96 11.43 -15.01
N VAL A 249 -7.84 11.86 -14.42
CA VAL A 249 -6.50 11.71 -15.03
C VAL A 249 -6.03 10.25 -14.99
N ALA A 250 -6.16 9.54 -13.87
CA ALA A 250 -5.80 8.14 -13.73
C ALA A 250 -6.58 7.23 -14.71
N ALA A 251 -7.91 7.35 -14.75
CA ALA A 251 -8.80 6.61 -15.63
C ALA A 251 -8.44 6.76 -17.13
N ARG A 252 -8.09 7.98 -17.57
CA ARG A 252 -7.61 8.22 -18.94
C ARG A 252 -6.19 7.72 -19.20
N THR A 253 -5.41 7.46 -18.15
CA THR A 253 -4.00 7.06 -18.26
C THR A 253 -3.87 5.54 -18.34
N VAL A 254 -4.68 4.78 -17.60
CA VAL A 254 -4.75 3.31 -17.73
C VAL A 254 -5.27 2.84 -19.10
N GLN A 255 -6.00 3.70 -19.82
CA GLN A 255 -6.46 3.50 -21.19
C GLN A 255 -5.40 3.82 -22.27
N THR A 256 -4.18 4.20 -21.89
CA THR A 256 -3.11 4.49 -22.87
C THR A 256 -2.40 3.21 -23.32
N LEU A 257 -1.96 3.16 -24.58
CA LEU A 257 -1.30 1.98 -25.15
C LEU A 257 -0.12 1.42 -24.32
N PRO A 258 0.79 2.23 -23.73
CA PRO A 258 1.85 1.70 -22.88
C PRO A 258 1.33 0.95 -21.64
N VAL A 259 0.27 1.47 -21.00
CA VAL A 259 -0.32 0.83 -19.80
C VAL A 259 -1.14 -0.39 -20.20
N ILE A 260 -1.90 -0.34 -21.28
CA ILE A 260 -2.64 -1.49 -21.82
C ILE A 260 -1.70 -2.66 -22.12
N LEU A 261 -0.54 -2.41 -22.73
CA LEU A 261 0.48 -3.44 -22.96
C LEU A 261 1.09 -3.96 -21.65
N MET A 262 1.43 -3.07 -20.71
CA MET A 262 2.00 -3.50 -19.42
C MET A 262 1.01 -4.28 -18.55
N LYS A 263 -0.29 -4.01 -18.62
CA LYS A 263 -1.32 -4.82 -17.93
C LYS A 263 -1.31 -6.28 -18.40
N MET A 264 -1.05 -6.55 -19.68
CA MET A 264 -0.91 -7.92 -20.19
C MET A 264 0.29 -8.64 -19.56
N VAL A 265 1.43 -7.94 -19.43
CA VAL A 265 2.64 -8.48 -18.79
C VAL A 265 2.42 -8.70 -17.29
N LEU A 266 1.86 -7.70 -16.60
CA LEU A 266 1.54 -7.75 -15.17
C LEU A 266 0.60 -8.91 -14.84
N ARG A 267 -0.45 -9.12 -15.64
CA ARG A 267 -1.37 -10.27 -15.51
C ARG A 267 -0.65 -11.60 -15.54
N GLN A 268 0.28 -11.79 -16.48
CA GLN A 268 1.03 -13.05 -16.57
C GLN A 268 2.03 -13.21 -15.42
N GLN A 269 2.58 -12.11 -14.90
CA GLN A 269 3.47 -12.14 -13.73
C GLN A 269 2.71 -12.43 -12.43
N PHE A 270 1.52 -11.84 -12.25
CA PHE A 270 0.63 -12.14 -11.11
C PHE A 270 0.23 -13.63 -11.14
N LEU A 271 -0.23 -14.13 -12.29
CA LEU A 271 -0.60 -15.54 -12.44
C LEU A 271 0.58 -16.48 -12.17
N ALA A 272 1.77 -16.17 -12.67
CA ALA A 272 2.98 -16.97 -12.42
C ALA A 272 3.45 -16.92 -10.95
N ALA A 273 3.17 -15.83 -10.23
CA ALA A 273 3.38 -15.76 -8.78
C ALA A 273 2.35 -16.62 -8.03
N ALA A 274 1.06 -16.51 -8.34
CA ALA A 274 0.02 -17.34 -7.75
C ALA A 274 0.28 -18.83 -7.95
N GLN A 275 0.60 -19.27 -9.18
CA GLN A 275 0.90 -20.67 -9.51
C GLN A 275 2.13 -21.24 -8.78
N ARG A 276 2.96 -20.39 -8.16
CA ARG A 276 4.09 -20.81 -7.31
C ARG A 276 3.73 -20.86 -5.82
N LEU A 277 2.80 -20.03 -5.38
CA LEU A 277 2.39 -19.91 -3.97
C LEU A 277 1.20 -20.84 -3.63
N TYR A 278 0.38 -21.17 -4.63
CA TYR A 278 -0.76 -22.09 -4.54
C TYR A 278 -0.51 -23.28 -5.49
N PRO A 279 0.33 -24.26 -5.11
CA PRO A 279 0.72 -25.36 -5.98
C PRO A 279 -0.43 -26.35 -6.26
N ASP A 280 -1.39 -26.46 -5.34
CA ASP A 280 -2.54 -27.37 -5.44
C ASP A 280 -3.65 -26.84 -6.38
N GLY A 281 -3.68 -25.54 -6.66
CA GLY A 281 -4.62 -24.92 -7.60
C GLY A 281 -4.97 -23.47 -7.26
N ILE A 282 -5.57 -22.78 -8.24
CA ILE A 282 -6.19 -21.46 -8.06
C ILE A 282 -7.66 -21.60 -8.47
N ASP A 283 -8.56 -21.27 -7.56
CA ASP A 283 -10.01 -21.48 -7.78
C ASP A 283 -10.60 -20.52 -8.82
N ALA A 284 -11.76 -20.87 -9.37
CA ALA A 284 -12.32 -20.21 -10.56
C ALA A 284 -12.65 -18.73 -10.32
N GLU A 285 -13.08 -18.41 -9.10
CA GLU A 285 -13.47 -17.10 -8.61
C GLU A 285 -12.22 -16.20 -8.49
N ASN A 286 -11.12 -16.75 -7.95
CA ASN A 286 -9.81 -16.10 -7.96
C ASN A 286 -9.32 -15.89 -9.40
N MET A 287 -9.43 -16.89 -10.28
CA MET A 287 -9.05 -16.75 -11.69
C MET A 287 -9.89 -15.70 -12.44
N ALA A 288 -11.14 -15.47 -12.06
CA ALA A 288 -11.97 -14.39 -12.57
C ALA A 288 -11.53 -13.01 -12.02
N ALA A 289 -11.21 -12.93 -10.73
CA ALA A 289 -10.77 -11.71 -10.06
C ALA A 289 -9.43 -11.13 -10.59
N LEU A 290 -8.56 -11.96 -11.17
CA LEU A 290 -7.22 -11.57 -11.65
C LEU A 290 -7.22 -10.32 -12.55
N ASN A 291 -8.16 -10.20 -13.48
CA ASN A 291 -8.21 -9.04 -14.38
C ASN A 291 -8.56 -7.75 -13.62
N ARG A 292 -9.46 -7.82 -12.62
CA ARG A 292 -9.83 -6.69 -11.76
C ARG A 292 -8.62 -6.23 -10.94
N ALA A 293 -7.88 -7.15 -10.33
CA ALA A 293 -6.68 -6.81 -9.56
C ALA A 293 -5.60 -6.13 -10.42
N VAL A 294 -5.37 -6.61 -11.64
CA VAL A 294 -4.45 -5.96 -12.61
C VAL A 294 -4.93 -4.56 -13.03
N ASP A 295 -6.25 -4.36 -13.12
CA ASP A 295 -6.86 -3.07 -13.44
C ASP A 295 -6.76 -2.06 -12.28
N GLU A 296 -7.07 -2.46 -11.04
CA GLU A 296 -6.93 -1.62 -9.85
C GLU A 296 -5.46 -1.29 -9.56
N TYR A 297 -4.52 -2.24 -9.76
CA TYR A 297 -3.08 -1.97 -9.64
C TYR A 297 -2.58 -0.97 -10.70
N ALA A 298 -3.10 -1.04 -11.93
CA ALA A 298 -2.80 -0.04 -12.95
C ALA A 298 -3.35 1.34 -12.59
N MET A 299 -4.51 1.41 -11.93
CA MET A 299 -5.09 2.66 -11.42
C MET A 299 -4.23 3.27 -10.31
N GLY A 300 -3.79 2.46 -9.33
CA GLY A 300 -2.82 2.87 -8.30
C GLY A 300 -1.49 3.39 -8.89
N ALA A 301 -0.94 2.70 -9.89
CA ALA A 301 0.25 3.19 -10.59
C ALA A 301 0.02 4.53 -11.34
N ALA A 302 -1.20 4.76 -11.86
CA ALA A 302 -1.58 6.01 -12.53
C ALA A 302 -1.83 7.18 -11.55
N PHE A 303 -2.15 6.90 -10.29
CA PHE A 303 -2.11 7.89 -9.20
C PHE A 303 -0.66 8.16 -8.75
N GLN A 304 0.15 7.13 -8.53
CA GLN A 304 1.58 7.26 -8.19
C GLN A 304 2.36 8.07 -9.26
N GLN A 305 2.00 7.93 -10.54
CA GLN A 305 2.55 8.77 -11.60
C GLN A 305 2.27 10.27 -11.36
N GLN A 306 1.08 10.64 -10.90
CA GLN A 306 0.72 12.06 -10.69
C GLN A 306 1.49 12.66 -9.51
N LEU A 307 1.76 11.86 -8.47
CA LEU A 307 2.56 12.26 -7.30
C LEU A 307 4.03 12.54 -7.63
N LEU A 308 4.51 12.19 -8.83
CA LEU A 308 5.86 12.52 -9.29
C LEU A 308 6.08 14.04 -9.41
N ASP A 309 5.06 14.84 -9.77
CA ASP A 309 5.14 16.30 -9.90
C ASP A 309 5.06 16.99 -8.52
N SER A 310 5.99 16.63 -7.63
CA SER A 310 6.15 17.19 -6.28
C SER A 310 6.36 18.72 -6.22
N MET A 311 6.53 19.38 -7.36
CA MET A 311 6.61 20.85 -7.43
C MET A 311 5.24 21.51 -7.64
N ASN A 312 4.22 20.71 -7.93
CA ASN A 312 2.81 21.04 -7.92
C ASN A 312 2.08 19.96 -7.08
N PRO A 313 2.34 19.91 -5.75
CA PRO A 313 1.83 18.86 -4.88
C PRO A 313 0.30 18.90 -4.81
N LYS A 314 -0.29 17.77 -4.41
CA LYS A 314 -1.72 17.51 -4.35
C LYS A 314 -2.03 16.57 -3.20
N VAL A 315 -3.27 16.59 -2.70
CA VAL A 315 -3.78 15.49 -1.87
C VAL A 315 -4.56 14.54 -2.78
N VAL A 316 -4.13 13.28 -2.87
CA VAL A 316 -4.77 12.26 -3.71
C VAL A 316 -5.13 11.04 -2.88
N ALA A 317 -6.43 10.75 -2.74
CA ALA A 317 -6.91 9.47 -2.24
C ALA A 317 -6.72 8.38 -3.31
N GLN A 318 -6.19 7.23 -2.89
CA GLN A 318 -5.97 6.02 -3.69
C GLN A 318 -5.92 4.81 -2.76
N VAL A 319 -5.72 3.58 -3.27
CA VAL A 319 -5.92 2.35 -2.48
C VAL A 319 -7.38 2.27 -1.97
N ALA A 320 -8.29 2.81 -2.80
CA ALA A 320 -9.72 2.93 -2.54
C ALA A 320 -10.50 1.94 -3.41
N PRO A 321 -11.65 1.42 -2.93
CA PRO A 321 -12.55 0.57 -3.72
C PRO A 321 -13.20 1.37 -4.87
N PRO A 322 -13.95 0.71 -5.78
CA PRO A 322 -14.86 1.41 -6.68
C PRO A 322 -15.86 2.27 -5.88
N HIS A 323 -16.12 3.49 -6.33
CA HIS A 323 -17.01 4.46 -5.68
C HIS A 323 -17.61 5.43 -6.71
N VAL A 324 -18.44 6.39 -6.27
CA VAL A 324 -19.12 7.36 -7.16
C VAL A 324 -18.98 8.77 -6.61
N TRP A 325 -18.41 9.70 -7.39
CA TRP A 325 -18.37 11.12 -7.03
C TRP A 325 -19.19 11.95 -8.01
N PHE A 326 -20.16 12.73 -7.52
CA PHE A 326 -20.95 13.65 -8.35
C PHE A 326 -21.58 12.99 -9.60
N ASP A 327 -22.21 11.83 -9.41
CA ASP A 327 -22.74 10.94 -10.46
C ASP A 327 -21.70 10.31 -11.42
N GLU A 328 -20.39 10.47 -11.18
CA GLU A 328 -19.31 9.85 -11.95
C GLU A 328 -18.71 8.64 -11.20
N ALA A 329 -18.86 7.45 -11.76
CA ALA A 329 -18.29 6.22 -11.20
C ALA A 329 -16.77 6.15 -11.40
N VAL A 330 -16.04 5.94 -10.30
CA VAL A 330 -14.58 5.85 -10.24
C VAL A 330 -14.17 4.38 -10.08
N PRO A 331 -13.33 3.82 -10.99
CA PRO A 331 -12.77 2.49 -10.82
C PRO A 331 -11.88 2.39 -9.58
N GLY A 332 -11.91 1.23 -8.92
CA GLY A 332 -11.06 0.96 -7.76
C GLY A 332 -9.56 1.05 -8.05
N SER A 333 -8.79 1.15 -6.96
CA SER A 333 -7.33 1.30 -6.95
C SER A 333 -6.66 0.52 -5.82
N ARG A 334 -7.37 -0.47 -5.26
CA ARG A 334 -6.87 -1.33 -4.18
C ARG A 334 -5.68 -2.15 -4.64
N ILE A 335 -4.73 -2.34 -3.75
CA ILE A 335 -3.47 -3.07 -3.95
C ILE A 335 -2.93 -3.54 -2.60
N LEU A 336 -2.13 -4.62 -2.59
CA LEU A 336 -1.15 -4.92 -1.54
C LEU A 336 -1.73 -4.99 -0.10
N TYR A 337 -2.89 -5.62 0.03
CA TYR A 337 -3.79 -5.61 1.20
C TYR A 337 -4.22 -4.18 1.57
N ASP A 338 -5.26 -3.69 0.90
CA ASP A 338 -5.99 -2.49 1.31
C ASP A 338 -6.68 -2.71 2.66
N ASN A 339 -6.72 -1.71 3.55
CA ASN A 339 -7.58 -1.76 4.73
C ASN A 339 -8.95 -1.11 4.40
N PRO A 340 -10.08 -1.83 4.47
CA PRO A 340 -11.43 -1.26 4.29
C PRO A 340 -11.71 -0.01 5.13
N ASP A 341 -11.11 0.06 6.31
CA ASP A 341 -11.33 1.13 7.28
C ASP A 341 -10.42 2.35 7.03
N THR A 342 -9.30 2.20 6.30
CA THR A 342 -8.33 3.29 6.13
C THR A 342 -8.53 4.10 4.85
N VAL A 343 -8.76 5.40 4.99
CA VAL A 343 -8.68 6.39 3.91
C VAL A 343 -7.22 6.76 3.66
N TYR A 344 -6.57 6.10 2.70
CA TYR A 344 -5.19 6.40 2.31
C TYR A 344 -5.11 7.60 1.36
N ARG A 345 -4.36 8.63 1.75
CA ARG A 345 -4.13 9.84 0.95
C ARG A 345 -2.66 10.14 0.83
N PHE A 346 -2.21 10.48 -0.37
CA PHE A 346 -0.79 10.62 -0.67
C PHE A 346 -0.50 11.98 -1.30
N MET A 347 0.67 12.52 -0.95
CA MET A 347 1.13 13.85 -1.35
C MET A 347 2.57 13.78 -1.85
N GLY A 348 2.80 14.15 -3.11
CA GLY A 348 4.14 14.14 -3.71
C GLY A 348 5.03 15.25 -3.14
N VAL A 349 6.21 14.89 -2.64
CA VAL A 349 7.18 15.82 -2.03
C VAL A 349 8.60 15.58 -2.55
N ASN A 350 9.52 16.47 -2.20
CA ASN A 350 10.96 16.30 -2.44
C ASN A 350 11.76 17.08 -1.40
N GLY A 351 12.92 16.54 -1.00
CA GLY A 351 13.85 17.21 -0.08
C GLY A 351 14.51 18.48 -0.62
N ALA A 352 14.25 18.91 -1.85
CA ALA A 352 14.72 20.19 -2.36
C ALA A 352 13.76 21.36 -2.06
N SER A 353 12.57 21.08 -1.50
CA SER A 353 11.49 22.05 -1.31
C SER A 353 10.88 22.01 0.08
N GLU A 354 10.10 23.03 0.39
CA GLU A 354 9.38 23.19 1.66
C GLU A 354 7.87 23.25 1.39
N TYR A 355 7.09 22.62 2.26
CA TYR A 355 5.64 22.50 2.14
C TYR A 355 4.94 22.81 3.46
N VAL A 356 3.66 23.15 3.35
CA VAL A 356 2.73 23.27 4.46
C VAL A 356 1.54 22.38 4.13
N ILE A 357 1.24 21.44 5.03
CA ILE A 357 -0.02 20.68 5.01
C ILE A 357 -0.95 21.40 5.99
N THR A 358 -2.16 21.73 5.55
CA THR A 358 -3.23 22.19 6.44
C THR A 358 -4.35 21.17 6.45
N GLY A 359 -5.08 21.08 7.57
CA GLY A 359 -6.21 20.18 7.66
C GLY A 359 -7.14 20.52 8.81
N ARG A 360 -8.23 19.77 8.89
CA ARG A 360 -9.28 19.97 9.89
C ARG A 360 -9.96 18.65 10.25
N PHE A 361 -9.99 18.35 11.55
CA PHE A 361 -10.92 17.38 12.12
C PHE A 361 -12.31 18.00 12.18
N HIS A 362 -13.32 17.29 11.67
CA HIS A 362 -14.69 17.81 11.57
C HIS A 362 -15.49 17.58 12.86
N ASP A 363 -15.18 16.52 13.59
CA ASP A 363 -15.55 16.32 14.99
C ASP A 363 -14.26 16.19 15.86
N LEU A 364 -14.35 16.52 17.14
CA LEU A 364 -13.28 16.43 18.15
C LEU A 364 -13.72 15.63 19.40
N THR A 365 -14.94 15.09 19.41
CA THR A 365 -15.36 14.07 20.36
C THR A 365 -14.58 12.77 20.14
N ALA A 366 -14.57 11.88 21.14
CA ALA A 366 -13.94 10.56 21.00
C ALA A 366 -14.63 9.74 19.91
N ASP A 367 -15.97 9.76 19.89
CA ASP A 367 -16.79 8.88 19.06
C ASP A 367 -16.93 9.35 17.58
N GLY A 368 -16.37 10.51 17.23
CA GLY A 368 -16.47 11.12 15.89
C GLY A 368 -15.12 11.43 15.22
N ARG A 369 -14.00 11.14 15.90
CA ARG A 369 -12.65 11.30 15.37
C ARG A 369 -12.11 9.94 14.89
N PRO A 370 -11.47 9.84 13.70
CA PRO A 370 -10.84 8.61 13.25
C PRO A 370 -9.95 7.94 14.31
N SER A 371 -10.16 6.63 14.52
CA SER A 371 -9.55 5.85 15.61
C SER A 371 -8.01 5.75 15.52
N ASP A 372 -7.42 5.81 14.33
CA ASP A 372 -5.99 6.13 14.11
C ASP A 372 -5.83 7.18 13.00
N VAL A 373 -4.88 8.11 13.18
CA VAL A 373 -4.42 9.03 12.14
C VAL A 373 -2.90 9.11 12.11
N THR A 374 -2.30 8.79 10.96
CA THR A 374 -0.85 8.85 10.73
C THR A 374 -0.48 9.69 9.52
N PHE A 375 0.62 10.44 9.62
CA PHE A 375 1.35 11.01 8.50
C PHE A 375 2.75 10.39 8.44
N SER A 376 3.03 9.57 7.44
CA SER A 376 4.34 8.94 7.22
C SER A 376 5.09 9.64 6.06
N VAL A 377 6.33 10.07 6.29
CA VAL A 377 7.27 10.45 5.22
C VAL A 377 7.89 9.17 4.68
N LEU A 378 7.74 8.95 3.37
CA LEU A 378 8.18 7.74 2.68
C LEU A 378 9.34 8.05 1.71
N GLU A 379 10.31 7.13 1.61
CA GLU A 379 11.49 7.26 0.75
C GLU A 379 11.50 6.33 -0.47
N GLY A 380 12.12 6.82 -1.54
CA GLY A 380 12.27 6.10 -2.80
C GLY A 380 10.92 5.78 -3.46
N LEU A 381 10.85 4.61 -4.10
CA LEU A 381 9.65 4.09 -4.77
C LEU A 381 8.97 2.94 -4.01
N ALA A 382 9.73 2.22 -3.17
CA ALA A 382 9.22 1.18 -2.28
C ALA A 382 8.49 1.76 -1.05
N GLY A 383 8.84 2.99 -0.65
CA GLY A 383 8.13 3.72 0.38
C GLY A 383 8.53 3.38 1.81
N THR A 384 9.82 3.13 2.07
CA THR A 384 10.34 2.95 3.44
C THR A 384 10.07 4.19 4.28
N THR A 385 9.50 4.04 5.48
CA THR A 385 9.16 5.18 6.35
C THR A 385 10.42 5.77 7.00
N SER A 386 10.64 7.08 6.91
CA SER A 386 11.76 7.78 7.58
C SER A 386 11.34 8.85 8.60
N ALA A 387 10.07 9.24 8.62
CA ALA A 387 9.45 9.98 9.73
C ALA A 387 7.97 9.62 9.84
N ILE A 388 7.40 9.69 11.05
CA ILE A 388 5.97 9.53 11.31
C ILE A 388 5.50 10.61 12.31
N LEU A 389 4.28 11.11 12.10
CA LEU A 389 3.55 11.96 13.05
C LEU A 389 2.14 11.36 13.23
N THR A 390 1.74 11.17 14.48
CA THR A 390 0.50 10.48 14.88
C THR A 390 -0.53 11.45 15.49
N ALA A 391 -1.79 11.02 15.59
CA ALA A 391 -2.95 11.83 15.98
C ALA A 391 -2.86 12.50 17.36
N ASP A 392 -2.13 11.89 18.29
CA ASP A 392 -1.86 12.28 19.68
C ASP A 392 -0.67 13.26 19.80
N HIS A 393 0.31 13.12 18.90
CA HIS A 393 1.50 13.96 18.85
C HIS A 393 1.27 15.30 18.12
N LEU A 394 0.16 15.43 17.40
CA LEU A 394 -0.27 16.61 16.65
C LEU A 394 -0.92 17.68 17.56
N ASP A 395 -0.42 18.92 17.53
CA ASP A 395 -1.12 20.09 18.07
C ASP A 395 -2.29 20.46 17.15
N VAL A 396 -3.53 20.33 17.65
CA VAL A 396 -4.77 20.70 16.97
C VAL A 396 -5.40 21.91 17.68
N ASN A 397 -5.91 22.88 16.92
CA ASN A 397 -6.59 24.07 17.45
C ASN A 397 -7.98 23.73 18.02
N GLU A 398 -8.51 24.59 18.90
CA GLU A 398 -9.87 24.45 19.48
C GLU A 398 -10.99 24.33 18.43
N ASP A 399 -10.77 24.81 17.21
CA ASP A 399 -11.72 24.72 16.11
C ASP A 399 -11.54 23.47 15.22
N GLY A 400 -10.64 22.55 15.59
CA GLY A 400 -10.32 21.33 14.86
C GLY A 400 -9.28 21.49 13.73
N THR A 401 -8.84 22.72 13.41
CA THR A 401 -7.79 22.93 12.40
C THR A 401 -6.40 22.60 12.91
N PHE A 402 -5.51 22.21 12.01
CA PHE A 402 -4.09 22.06 12.29
C PHE A 402 -3.25 22.49 11.08
N THR A 403 -1.95 22.63 11.29
CA THR A 403 -0.97 22.96 10.24
C THR A 403 0.34 22.25 10.54
N ILE A 404 0.83 21.47 9.58
CA ILE A 404 2.08 20.72 9.65
C ILE A 404 3.08 21.36 8.68
N THR A 405 4.25 21.69 9.19
CA THR A 405 5.37 22.19 8.38
C THR A 405 6.23 21.04 7.88
N VAL A 406 6.70 21.10 6.63
CA VAL A 406 7.40 19.99 5.98
C VAL A 406 8.66 20.53 5.29
N SER A 407 9.84 20.12 5.75
CA SER A 407 11.12 20.57 5.19
C SER A 407 12.28 19.65 5.58
N ARG A 408 13.49 19.86 5.08
CA ARG A 408 14.68 19.15 5.57
C ARG A 408 15.25 19.68 6.90
N GLU A 409 14.82 20.85 7.34
CA GLU A 409 15.25 21.42 8.63
C GLU A 409 14.79 20.53 9.80
N PRO A 410 15.58 20.41 10.89
CA PRO A 410 15.14 19.67 12.07
C PRO A 410 13.85 20.24 12.68
N ALA A 411 13.08 19.40 13.37
CA ALA A 411 11.85 19.82 14.04
C ALA A 411 12.05 21.02 14.99
N ASN A 412 13.20 21.12 15.66
CA ASN A 412 13.58 22.26 16.53
C ASN A 412 12.50 22.61 17.57
N GLY A 413 11.86 21.59 18.16
CA GLY A 413 10.78 21.73 19.15
C GLY A 413 9.36 21.92 18.56
N ARG A 414 9.21 22.06 17.23
CA ARG A 414 7.90 22.07 16.57
C ARG A 414 7.31 20.66 16.59
N ARG A 415 6.17 20.43 17.26
CA ARG A 415 5.44 19.15 17.22
C ARG A 415 4.89 18.86 15.82
N ASN A 416 4.23 19.85 15.22
CA ASN A 416 3.67 19.75 13.86
C ASN A 416 4.76 19.95 12.79
N HIS A 417 5.72 19.05 12.75
CA HIS A 417 6.80 19.06 11.77
C HIS A 417 7.12 17.66 11.22
N LEU A 418 7.09 17.51 9.90
CA LEU A 418 7.57 16.32 9.20
C LEU A 418 8.90 16.63 8.53
N GLN A 419 9.98 16.08 9.10
CA GLN A 419 11.32 16.27 8.54
C GLN A 419 11.52 15.37 7.31
N LEU A 420 11.93 15.97 6.20
CA LEU A 420 12.32 15.29 4.97
C LEU A 420 13.82 14.97 4.98
N THR A 421 14.21 13.95 4.20
CA THR A 421 15.60 13.66 3.85
C THR A 421 15.87 14.05 2.39
N SER A 422 17.00 13.63 1.81
CA SER A 422 17.21 13.72 0.36
C SER A 422 16.50 12.62 -0.42
N GLY A 423 16.05 11.54 0.23
CA GLY A 423 15.35 10.40 -0.37
C GLY A 423 13.82 10.43 -0.25
N SER A 424 13.25 11.35 0.54
CA SER A 424 11.79 11.50 0.68
C SER A 424 11.10 11.88 -0.65
N THR A 425 10.06 11.13 -1.01
CA THR A 425 9.33 11.25 -2.28
C THR A 425 7.84 11.50 -2.10
N ILE A 426 7.23 10.93 -1.05
CA ILE A 426 5.79 10.96 -0.81
C ILE A 426 5.54 11.11 0.70
N ILE A 427 4.49 11.85 1.08
CA ILE A 427 3.87 11.74 2.41
C ILE A 427 2.57 10.95 2.26
N ALA A 428 2.41 9.91 3.07
CA ALA A 428 1.17 9.16 3.19
C ALA A 428 0.43 9.60 4.46
N ALA A 429 -0.74 10.22 4.30
CA ALA A 429 -1.71 10.43 5.35
C ALA A 429 -2.70 9.26 5.37
N ARG A 430 -3.08 8.79 6.55
CA ARG A 430 -4.05 7.71 6.75
C ARG A 430 -5.03 8.13 7.83
N ASP A 431 -6.32 7.92 7.58
CA ASP A 431 -7.38 7.99 8.59
C ASP A 431 -7.98 6.59 8.66
N THR A 432 -7.76 5.85 9.74
CA THR A 432 -8.43 4.57 9.97
C THR A 432 -9.75 4.85 10.69
N LEU A 433 -10.86 4.34 10.14
CA LEU A 433 -12.20 4.56 10.69
C LEU A 433 -12.78 3.33 11.40
N GLY A 434 -13.13 3.48 12.68
CA GLY A 434 -13.79 2.49 13.53
C GLY A 434 -15.26 2.31 13.13
N ASP A 435 -16.14 3.18 13.64
CA ASP A 435 -17.50 3.33 13.12
C ASP A 435 -17.57 4.30 11.93
N TRP A 436 -17.84 3.73 10.75
CA TRP A 436 -18.03 4.47 9.50
C TRP A 436 -19.27 5.39 9.50
N ASN A 437 -20.14 5.31 10.51
CA ASN A 437 -21.38 6.10 10.62
C ASN A 437 -21.23 7.36 11.49
N SER A 438 -20.23 7.40 12.38
CA SER A 438 -19.97 8.55 13.26
C SER A 438 -18.65 9.27 12.94
N GLU A 439 -17.60 8.53 12.58
CA GLU A 439 -16.27 9.10 12.35
C GLU A 439 -16.13 9.77 10.98
N VAL A 440 -15.65 11.02 10.98
CA VAL A 440 -15.50 11.80 9.74
C VAL A 440 -14.02 12.00 9.40
N PRO A 441 -13.55 11.54 8.22
CA PRO A 441 -12.19 11.79 7.74
C PRO A 441 -11.80 13.28 7.79
N MET A 442 -10.58 13.59 8.25
CA MET A 442 -10.12 14.97 8.30
C MET A 442 -10.01 15.55 6.88
N SER A 443 -10.39 16.81 6.66
CA SER A 443 -10.05 17.48 5.39
C SER A 443 -8.56 17.83 5.36
N LEU A 444 -7.94 17.78 4.17
CA LEU A 444 -6.52 18.04 3.96
C LEU A 444 -6.28 18.93 2.73
N SER A 445 -5.24 19.74 2.78
CA SER A 445 -4.61 20.36 1.61
C SER A 445 -3.09 20.44 1.79
N ILE A 446 -2.34 20.56 0.69
CA ILE A 446 -0.89 20.78 0.71
C ILE A 446 -0.49 21.92 -0.22
N GLU A 447 0.27 22.88 0.30
CA GLU A 447 0.88 23.95 -0.48
C GLU A 447 2.41 23.87 -0.42
N ARG A 448 3.06 24.20 -1.54
CA ARG A 448 4.53 24.28 -1.63
C ARG A 448 4.99 25.72 -1.43
N VAL A 449 5.66 25.99 -0.31
CA VAL A 449 6.02 27.35 0.14
C VAL A 449 7.47 27.75 -0.17
N GLY A 450 8.38 26.79 -0.38
CA GLY A 450 9.82 27.06 -0.56
C GLY A 450 10.55 26.06 -1.47
N GLY A 451 11.78 26.39 -1.86
CA GLY A 451 12.66 25.57 -2.72
C GLY A 451 12.89 26.14 -4.14
N PRO A 452 13.42 25.35 -5.09
CA PRO A 452 13.78 25.80 -6.44
C PRO A 452 12.55 26.12 -7.33
N PRO A 453 12.75 26.66 -8.55
CA PRO A 453 11.67 26.79 -9.53
C PRO A 453 11.10 25.43 -9.97
N ASN A 454 9.78 25.37 -10.27
CA ASN A 454 9.21 24.19 -10.93
C ASN A 454 9.88 23.98 -12.31
N SER A 455 10.09 22.73 -12.68
CA SER A 455 10.91 22.31 -13.82
C SER A 455 10.43 21.00 -14.44
N LEU A 456 10.82 20.77 -15.69
CA LEU A 456 10.56 19.51 -16.40
C LEU A 456 11.15 18.31 -15.65
N PHE A 457 12.34 18.47 -15.06
CA PHE A 457 12.98 17.43 -14.26
C PHE A 457 12.09 16.97 -13.11
N ALA A 458 11.48 17.91 -12.38
CA ALA A 458 10.59 17.58 -11.28
C ALA A 458 9.26 16.97 -11.78
N GLN A 459 8.65 17.57 -12.81
CA GLN A 459 7.38 17.11 -13.38
C GLN A 459 7.42 15.65 -13.90
N ILE A 460 8.59 15.16 -14.31
CA ILE A 460 8.77 13.75 -14.72
C ILE A 460 9.26 12.83 -13.58
N GLY A 461 9.23 13.29 -12.33
CA GLY A 461 9.65 12.51 -11.16
C GLY A 461 11.14 12.45 -10.93
N GLY A 462 11.94 13.34 -11.52
CA GLY A 462 13.40 13.35 -11.37
C GLY A 462 13.86 13.42 -9.91
N PHE A 463 13.12 14.09 -9.03
CA PHE A 463 13.39 14.05 -7.58
C PHE A 463 13.02 12.72 -6.92
N ALA A 464 12.06 11.97 -7.43
CA ALA A 464 11.75 10.62 -6.93
C ALA A 464 12.80 9.58 -7.37
N PHE A 465 13.28 9.66 -8.61
CA PHE A 465 14.29 8.72 -9.15
C PHE A 465 15.74 9.08 -8.78
N LEU A 466 16.07 10.36 -8.60
CA LEU A 466 17.45 10.84 -8.41
C LEU A 466 17.62 11.79 -7.20
N GLY A 467 16.60 11.90 -6.34
CA GLY A 467 16.57 12.85 -5.22
C GLY A 467 17.78 12.77 -4.28
N GLN A 468 18.22 11.56 -3.92
CA GLN A 468 19.37 11.41 -3.01
C GLN A 468 20.66 12.06 -3.57
N PHE A 469 20.86 12.04 -4.89
CA PHE A 469 22.01 12.65 -5.55
C PHE A 469 21.83 14.16 -5.82
N VAL A 470 20.61 14.60 -6.13
CA VAL A 470 20.32 15.97 -6.58
C VAL A 470 19.93 16.89 -5.43
N SER A 471 18.95 16.49 -4.60
CA SER A 471 18.41 17.26 -3.47
C SER A 471 19.47 17.53 -2.37
N GLY A 472 20.53 16.71 -2.33
CA GLY A 472 21.68 16.95 -1.45
C GLY A 472 22.59 18.11 -1.89
N ASN A 473 22.46 18.61 -3.12
CA ASN A 473 23.40 19.56 -3.72
C ASN A 473 22.66 20.76 -4.37
N PRO A 474 22.76 21.98 -3.81
CA PRO A 474 22.09 23.17 -4.35
C PRO A 474 22.47 23.52 -5.79
N LEU A 475 23.70 23.23 -6.23
CA LEU A 475 24.15 23.47 -7.61
C LEU A 475 23.46 22.50 -8.57
N LEU A 476 23.44 21.20 -8.26
CA LEU A 476 22.75 20.20 -9.09
C LEU A 476 21.24 20.46 -9.12
N THR A 477 20.64 20.74 -7.97
CA THR A 477 19.22 21.13 -7.85
C THR A 477 18.89 22.35 -8.72
N THR A 478 19.73 23.40 -8.69
CA THR A 478 19.55 24.59 -9.54
C THR A 478 19.69 24.24 -11.02
N LEU A 479 20.69 23.41 -11.38
CA LEU A 479 21.00 23.01 -12.75
C LEU A 479 19.87 22.20 -13.41
N VAL A 480 19.32 21.19 -12.73
CA VAL A 480 18.18 20.42 -13.27
C VAL A 480 16.91 21.26 -13.35
N SER A 481 16.76 22.26 -12.46
CA SER A 481 15.61 23.16 -12.43
C SER A 481 15.62 24.24 -13.52
N LEU A 482 16.63 24.28 -14.41
CA LEU A 482 16.73 25.29 -15.48
C LEU A 482 15.75 25.11 -16.65
N VAL A 483 15.17 23.91 -16.82
CA VAL A 483 14.22 23.61 -17.90
C VAL A 483 12.79 23.74 -17.37
N PRO A 484 11.96 24.69 -17.84
CA PRO A 484 10.57 24.82 -17.39
C PRO A 484 9.74 23.56 -17.66
N PRO A 485 8.70 23.28 -16.85
CA PRO A 485 7.82 22.13 -17.04
C PRO A 485 6.98 22.27 -18.33
N LEU A 486 6.45 21.16 -18.82
CA LEU A 486 5.41 21.20 -19.86
C LEU A 486 4.13 21.81 -19.25
N PRO A 487 3.36 22.63 -20.00
CA PRO A 487 2.09 23.16 -19.51
C PRO A 487 1.09 22.07 -19.11
N HIS A 488 1.15 20.91 -19.78
CA HIS A 488 0.41 19.69 -19.44
C HIS A 488 1.23 18.48 -19.89
N MET A 489 1.31 17.41 -19.09
CA MET A 489 1.97 16.16 -19.54
C MET A 489 1.08 15.42 -20.57
N PRO A 490 1.57 15.12 -21.79
CA PRO A 490 0.80 14.43 -22.81
C PRO A 490 0.37 13.02 -22.38
N PRO A 491 -0.82 12.52 -22.78
CA PRO A 491 -1.32 11.22 -22.33
C PRO A 491 -0.38 10.04 -22.61
N LEU A 492 0.25 9.97 -23.79
CA LEU A 492 1.20 8.89 -24.11
C LEU A 492 2.47 8.93 -23.24
N LEU A 493 2.97 10.12 -22.89
CA LEU A 493 4.12 10.26 -22.00
C LEU A 493 3.76 9.87 -20.57
N ARG A 494 2.57 10.28 -20.12
CA ARG A 494 2.03 9.89 -18.80
C ARG A 494 1.83 8.38 -18.70
N GLY A 495 1.31 7.77 -19.77
CA GLY A 495 1.19 6.32 -19.92
C GLY A 495 2.54 5.61 -19.87
N ALA A 496 3.57 6.16 -20.52
CA ALA A 496 4.93 5.60 -20.48
C ALA A 496 5.53 5.63 -19.06
N PHE A 497 5.37 6.73 -18.30
CA PHE A 497 5.80 6.76 -16.90
C PHE A 497 5.01 5.80 -16.01
N THR A 498 3.69 5.69 -16.21
CA THR A 498 2.84 4.72 -15.50
C THR A 498 3.27 3.28 -15.81
N ALA A 499 3.59 2.98 -17.07
CA ALA A 499 4.13 1.69 -17.49
C ALA A 499 5.48 1.37 -16.84
N VAL A 500 6.38 2.36 -16.67
CA VAL A 500 7.65 2.19 -15.94
C VAL A 500 7.40 1.90 -14.45
N ILE A 501 6.45 2.58 -13.80
CA ILE A 501 6.07 2.28 -12.40
C ILE A 501 5.57 0.83 -12.28
N LEU A 502 4.74 0.36 -13.23
CA LEU A 502 4.27 -1.03 -13.26
C LEU A 502 5.40 -2.05 -13.48
N VAL A 503 6.42 -1.75 -14.29
CA VAL A 503 7.61 -2.60 -14.45
C VAL A 503 8.44 -2.65 -13.16
N VAL A 504 8.73 -1.49 -12.56
CA VAL A 504 9.65 -1.36 -11.42
C VAL A 504 9.05 -1.92 -10.14
N ARG A 505 7.75 -1.71 -9.91
CA ARG A 505 7.06 -2.05 -8.66
C ARG A 505 6.11 -3.25 -8.77
N GLY A 506 5.36 -3.34 -9.87
CA GLY A 506 4.12 -4.12 -9.95
C GLY A 506 4.26 -5.59 -9.59
N ALA A 507 4.95 -6.36 -10.41
CA ALA A 507 5.06 -7.82 -10.22
C ALA A 507 5.86 -8.21 -8.97
N ALA A 508 6.93 -7.45 -8.66
CA ALA A 508 7.83 -7.78 -7.55
C ALA A 508 7.17 -7.53 -6.18
N GLU A 509 6.47 -6.40 -6.01
CA GLU A 509 5.73 -6.17 -4.77
C GLU A 509 4.48 -7.05 -4.69
N GLN A 510 3.70 -7.22 -5.75
CA GLN A 510 2.54 -8.12 -5.68
C GLN A 510 2.93 -9.53 -5.23
N ALA A 511 3.98 -10.12 -5.82
CA ALA A 511 4.48 -11.43 -5.40
C ALA A 511 4.97 -11.45 -3.94
N LYS A 512 5.63 -10.39 -3.47
CA LYS A 512 6.07 -10.24 -2.06
C LYS A 512 4.89 -10.23 -1.09
N TYR A 513 3.80 -9.53 -1.42
CA TYR A 513 2.66 -9.41 -0.51
C TYR A 513 1.77 -10.65 -0.54
N MET A 514 1.56 -11.27 -1.71
CA MET A 514 0.91 -12.59 -1.80
C MET A 514 1.64 -13.61 -0.90
N ALA A 515 2.98 -13.59 -0.92
CA ALA A 515 3.81 -14.46 -0.08
C ALA A 515 3.65 -14.22 1.44
N LEU A 516 3.19 -13.05 1.91
CA LEU A 516 2.98 -12.81 3.36
C LEU A 516 1.94 -13.76 3.97
N ALA A 517 0.93 -14.14 3.18
CA ALA A 517 -0.15 -15.04 3.59
C ALA A 517 0.19 -16.52 3.40
N THR A 518 0.96 -16.86 2.36
CA THR A 518 1.27 -18.24 1.96
C THR A 518 2.65 -18.73 2.39
N THR A 519 3.54 -17.85 2.87
CA THR A 519 4.95 -18.15 3.11
C THR A 519 5.43 -17.48 4.40
N ASP A 520 6.22 -18.21 5.16
CA ASP A 520 6.83 -17.70 6.39
C ASP A 520 8.12 -16.92 6.08
N PRO A 521 8.29 -15.66 6.56
CA PRO A 521 9.40 -14.81 6.15
C PRO A 521 10.74 -15.17 6.81
N ASP A 522 10.72 -15.84 7.96
CA ASP A 522 11.93 -16.22 8.70
C ASP A 522 12.51 -17.55 8.18
N THR A 523 11.64 -18.49 7.80
CA THR A 523 12.04 -19.82 7.30
C THR A 523 12.03 -19.95 5.79
N GLY A 524 11.18 -19.19 5.08
CA GLY A 524 10.94 -19.32 3.64
C GLY A 524 10.01 -20.48 3.24
N GLU A 525 9.48 -21.23 4.21
CA GLU A 525 8.60 -22.38 3.98
C GLU A 525 7.13 -21.97 3.80
N PRO A 526 6.29 -22.80 3.15
CA PRO A 526 4.86 -22.53 3.04
C PRO A 526 4.15 -22.46 4.40
N ARG A 527 3.21 -21.51 4.56
CA ARG A 527 2.30 -21.50 5.71
C ARG A 527 1.23 -22.58 5.55
N PRO A 528 0.79 -23.26 6.63
CA PRO A 528 -0.37 -24.15 6.57
C PRO A 528 -1.63 -23.41 6.10
N VAL A 529 -2.50 -24.13 5.39
CA VAL A 529 -3.83 -23.64 4.99
C VAL A 529 -4.72 -23.55 6.23
N ASN A 530 -5.54 -22.50 6.31
CA ASN A 530 -6.43 -22.19 7.43
C ASN A 530 -5.72 -21.88 8.77
N GLU A 531 -4.42 -21.62 8.76
CA GLU A 531 -3.68 -21.06 9.91
C GLU A 531 -3.30 -19.60 9.67
N ILE A 532 -3.57 -18.76 10.68
CA ILE A 532 -3.11 -17.37 10.75
C ILE A 532 -1.85 -17.29 11.60
N SER A 533 -0.87 -16.49 11.18
CA SER A 533 0.36 -16.24 11.95
C SER A 533 0.06 -15.48 13.25
N GLN A 534 0.96 -15.57 14.23
CA GLN A 534 0.98 -14.57 15.32
C GLN A 534 1.33 -13.18 14.77
N PRO A 535 0.98 -12.08 15.48
CA PRO A 535 1.21 -10.72 14.99
C PRO A 535 2.71 -10.39 14.88
N ALA A 536 3.14 -9.89 13.73
CA ALA A 536 4.54 -9.51 13.48
C ALA A 536 4.65 -8.24 12.61
N SER A 537 5.81 -7.59 12.63
CA SER A 537 6.11 -6.41 11.81
C SER A 537 6.49 -6.82 10.39
N ASN A 538 5.47 -7.00 9.55
CA ASN A 538 5.59 -7.59 8.20
C ASN A 538 5.74 -6.57 7.06
N ALA A 539 5.76 -5.25 7.35
CA ALA A 539 5.59 -4.20 6.35
C ALA A 539 6.47 -2.95 6.57
N GLU A 540 7.46 -2.74 5.70
CA GLU A 540 8.45 -1.63 5.73
C GLU A 540 7.87 -0.19 5.70
N PHE A 541 6.60 -0.06 5.35
CA PHE A 541 5.86 1.19 5.19
C PHE A 541 4.81 1.43 6.31
N LEU A 542 4.75 0.53 7.30
CA LEU A 542 3.76 0.47 8.38
C LEU A 542 4.43 0.27 9.75
N ALA A 543 5.44 1.08 10.05
CA ALA A 543 6.36 0.89 11.18
C ALA A 543 5.75 0.96 12.60
N ASN A 544 4.48 1.34 12.74
CA ASN A 544 3.76 1.51 14.01
C ASN A 544 2.63 0.49 14.25
N GLN A 545 2.58 -0.61 13.49
CA GLN A 545 1.52 -1.61 13.58
C GLN A 545 2.01 -3.04 13.35
N LEU A 546 1.30 -4.02 13.91
CA LEU A 546 1.56 -5.44 13.70
C LEU A 546 0.55 -6.04 12.72
N GLN A 547 0.92 -7.15 12.08
CA GLN A 547 0.05 -7.90 11.16
C GLN A 547 0.09 -9.40 11.44
N SER A 548 -1.09 -10.02 11.43
CA SER A 548 -1.28 -11.47 11.45
C SER A 548 -1.81 -11.91 10.09
N ASN A 549 -1.04 -12.74 9.37
CA ASN A 549 -1.30 -13.10 7.98
C ASN A 549 -1.53 -14.61 7.84
N GLY A 550 -2.42 -14.99 6.92
CA GLY A 550 -2.66 -16.40 6.58
C GLY A 550 -3.52 -16.55 5.32
N HIS A 551 -3.68 -17.78 4.86
CA HIS A 551 -4.48 -18.14 3.68
C HIS A 551 -5.46 -19.25 4.02
N PHE A 552 -6.61 -19.26 3.35
CA PHE A 552 -7.72 -20.17 3.65
C PHE A 552 -8.19 -20.96 2.44
N GLN A 553 -8.69 -22.16 2.71
CA GLN A 553 -9.45 -23.01 1.81
C GLN A 553 -10.59 -23.63 2.63
N LEU A 554 -11.83 -23.22 2.37
CA LEU A 554 -13.02 -23.58 3.15
C LEU A 554 -14.16 -24.02 2.21
N ALA A 555 -14.83 -25.12 2.52
CA ALA A 555 -16.10 -25.47 1.89
C ALA A 555 -17.22 -24.48 2.24
N ASP A 556 -18.32 -24.50 1.48
CA ASP A 556 -19.48 -23.59 1.67
C ASP A 556 -20.13 -23.69 3.06
N ASP A 557 -19.97 -24.84 3.72
CA ASP A 557 -20.46 -25.16 5.07
C ASP A 557 -19.36 -25.25 6.13
N GLU A 558 -18.13 -24.81 5.83
CA GLU A 558 -17.02 -24.68 6.77
C GLU A 558 -16.77 -23.23 7.19
N VAL A 559 -16.34 -23.06 8.44
CA VAL A 559 -15.87 -21.80 8.99
C VAL A 559 -14.48 -21.93 9.59
N LEU A 560 -13.66 -20.89 9.47
CA LEU A 560 -12.46 -20.67 10.28
C LEU A 560 -12.84 -19.79 11.48
N VAL A 561 -12.82 -20.36 12.69
CA VAL A 561 -13.02 -19.62 13.94
C VAL A 561 -11.66 -19.15 14.46
N LEU A 562 -11.56 -17.87 14.78
CA LEU A 562 -10.38 -17.25 15.39
C LEU A 562 -10.78 -16.65 16.75
N THR A 563 -10.00 -16.90 17.80
CA THR A 563 -10.09 -16.12 19.05
C THR A 563 -8.88 -15.19 19.14
N ILE A 564 -9.13 -13.90 19.17
CA ILE A 564 -8.13 -12.82 19.14
C ILE A 564 -8.12 -12.11 20.49
N ASP A 565 -6.94 -11.91 21.05
CA ASP A 565 -6.71 -10.99 22.17
C ASP A 565 -5.94 -9.78 21.62
N PRO A 566 -6.53 -8.57 21.66
CA PRO A 566 -5.88 -7.36 21.13
C PRO A 566 -4.71 -6.87 22.00
N GLY A 567 -4.54 -7.39 23.22
CA GLY A 567 -3.61 -6.82 24.18
C GLY A 567 -3.99 -5.37 24.50
N ASP A 568 -3.02 -4.46 24.37
CA ASP A 568 -3.24 -3.01 24.52
C ASP A 568 -3.53 -2.29 23.18
N ALA A 569 -3.76 -3.01 22.06
CA ALA A 569 -4.01 -2.38 20.76
C ALA A 569 -5.34 -1.61 20.74
N GLY A 570 -5.30 -0.30 20.54
CA GLY A 570 -6.48 0.57 20.47
C GLY A 570 -7.39 0.27 19.27
N TYR A 571 -6.83 -0.25 18.18
CA TYR A 571 -7.58 -0.70 17.00
C TYR A 571 -7.07 -2.05 16.48
N PHE A 572 -7.99 -2.93 16.05
CA PHE A 572 -7.66 -4.04 15.16
C PHE A 572 -8.79 -4.32 14.15
N ILE A 573 -8.43 -4.94 13.03
CA ILE A 573 -9.38 -5.38 11.99
C ILE A 573 -9.03 -6.77 11.45
N VAL A 574 -10.06 -7.58 11.17
CA VAL A 574 -10.00 -8.83 10.41
C VAL A 574 -10.70 -8.65 9.06
N PRO A 575 -9.96 -8.33 7.98
CA PRO A 575 -10.47 -8.27 6.60
C PRO A 575 -10.04 -9.48 5.77
N THR A 576 -10.92 -9.91 4.85
CA THR A 576 -10.67 -10.98 3.87
C THR A 576 -10.34 -10.43 2.48
N TYR A 577 -9.53 -11.18 1.73
CA TYR A 577 -9.06 -10.82 0.40
C TYR A 577 -9.11 -12.05 -0.54
N ASN A 578 -9.34 -11.80 -1.83
CA ASN A 578 -8.95 -12.77 -2.87
C ASN A 578 -7.42 -12.91 -2.90
N ILE A 579 -6.89 -13.94 -3.56
CA ILE A 579 -5.43 -14.22 -3.56
C ILE A 579 -4.58 -13.11 -4.23
N TRP A 580 -5.22 -12.13 -4.89
CA TRP A 580 -4.55 -10.96 -5.48
C TRP A 580 -4.41 -9.79 -4.50
N THR A 581 -4.56 -10.03 -3.19
CA THR A 581 -4.32 -9.07 -2.10
C THR A 581 -5.19 -7.81 -2.18
N ILE A 582 -6.38 -7.92 -2.79
CA ILE A 582 -7.40 -6.87 -2.77
C ILE A 582 -8.69 -7.42 -2.18
N THR A 583 -9.40 -6.58 -1.43
CA THR A 583 -10.73 -6.90 -0.91
C THR A 583 -11.77 -7.06 -2.05
N ASP A 584 -12.91 -7.67 -1.73
CA ASP A 584 -14.02 -7.85 -2.67
C ASP A 584 -15.14 -6.81 -2.44
N ASP A 585 -16.40 -7.20 -2.21
CA ASP A 585 -17.48 -6.28 -1.84
C ASP A 585 -17.56 -6.24 -0.31
N TYR A 586 -16.85 -5.28 0.29
CA TYR A 586 -16.86 -5.10 1.74
C TYR A 586 -17.91 -4.11 2.24
N TRP A 587 -18.74 -3.54 1.36
CA TRP A 587 -19.72 -2.50 1.71
C TRP A 587 -21.14 -3.04 1.82
N SER A 588 -21.53 -3.98 0.96
CA SER A 588 -22.82 -4.67 1.03
C SER A 588 -22.76 -6.00 1.79
N GLU A 589 -21.56 -6.53 2.05
CA GLU A 589 -21.29 -7.69 2.91
C GLU A 589 -20.26 -7.36 4.01
N PRO A 590 -20.20 -8.14 5.11
CA PRO A 590 -19.22 -7.93 6.19
C PRO A 590 -17.85 -8.50 5.79
N GLY A 591 -17.26 -8.04 4.69
CA GLY A 591 -15.91 -8.43 4.24
C GLY A 591 -14.76 -7.98 5.17
N SER A 592 -15.10 -7.30 6.26
CA SER A 592 -14.22 -7.01 7.39
C SER A 592 -15.01 -6.74 8.66
N LEU A 593 -14.43 -7.04 9.83
CA LEU A 593 -14.85 -6.46 11.12
C LEU A 593 -13.65 -5.90 11.87
N ASN A 594 -13.87 -4.78 12.56
CA ASN A 594 -12.94 -4.19 13.53
C ASN A 594 -13.45 -4.31 14.98
N ASN A 595 -12.67 -3.84 15.94
CA ASN A 595 -12.99 -3.91 17.38
C ASN A 595 -14.22 -3.09 17.82
N GLU A 596 -14.69 -2.13 17.04
CA GLU A 596 -15.90 -1.35 17.32
C GLU A 596 -17.15 -2.00 16.71
N GLN A 597 -16.98 -2.64 15.55
CA GLN A 597 -18.02 -3.39 14.85
C GLN A 597 -18.27 -4.79 15.48
N ALA A 598 -17.27 -5.36 16.17
CA ALA A 598 -17.32 -6.71 16.72
C ALA A 598 -17.83 -6.78 18.18
N VAL A 599 -18.66 -7.78 18.46
CA VAL A 599 -19.11 -8.10 19.82
C VAL A 599 -17.94 -8.70 20.62
N ARG A 600 -17.49 -7.99 21.65
CA ARG A 600 -16.41 -8.41 22.54
C ARG A 600 -16.85 -9.53 23.49
N ASN A 601 -15.98 -10.49 23.74
CA ASN A 601 -16.17 -11.55 24.75
C ASN A 601 -16.07 -11.01 26.18
N ALA A 602 -16.66 -11.72 27.13
CA ALA A 602 -16.70 -11.32 28.55
C ALA A 602 -15.33 -11.33 29.27
N ASP A 603 -14.32 -12.00 28.71
CA ASP A 603 -12.93 -11.98 29.18
C ASP A 603 -12.09 -10.86 28.53
N GLY A 604 -12.65 -10.19 27.52
CA GLY A 604 -11.99 -9.12 26.76
C GLY A 604 -11.40 -9.53 25.42
N THR A 605 -11.44 -10.81 25.05
CA THR A 605 -11.09 -11.30 23.72
C THR A 605 -12.19 -11.00 22.69
N TYR A 606 -11.96 -11.36 21.42
CA TYR A 606 -12.97 -11.36 20.36
C TYR A 606 -12.92 -12.70 19.63
N THR A 607 -14.05 -13.37 19.50
CA THR A 607 -14.18 -14.55 18.62
C THR A 607 -14.76 -14.10 17.29
N VAL A 608 -14.05 -14.35 16.19
CA VAL A 608 -14.39 -13.97 14.82
C VAL A 608 -14.56 -15.24 13.99
N VAL A 609 -15.54 -15.25 13.09
CA VAL A 609 -15.89 -16.42 12.26
C VAL A 609 -15.77 -16.04 10.79
N ILE A 610 -14.89 -16.69 10.04
CA ILE A 610 -14.63 -16.41 8.62
C ILE A 610 -15.19 -17.55 7.78
N SER A 611 -16.05 -17.26 6.79
CA SER A 611 -16.63 -18.31 5.91
C SER A 611 -17.23 -17.76 4.60
N PRO A 612 -17.43 -18.62 3.57
CA PRO A 612 -18.05 -18.23 2.29
C PRO A 612 -19.55 -17.96 2.38
N THR A 613 -20.26 -18.61 3.31
CA THR A 613 -21.71 -18.42 3.52
C THR A 613 -22.00 -18.03 4.97
N ASP A 614 -23.11 -17.33 5.22
CA ASP A 614 -23.46 -16.80 6.55
C ASP A 614 -23.81 -17.93 7.54
N PRO A 615 -23.01 -18.17 8.59
CA PRO A 615 -23.31 -19.18 9.61
C PRO A 615 -24.31 -18.67 10.65
N GLY A 616 -24.70 -17.40 10.60
CA GLY A 616 -25.54 -16.68 11.54
C GLY A 616 -24.79 -16.07 12.73
N ALA A 617 -23.45 -16.12 12.76
CA ALA A 617 -22.65 -15.57 13.86
C ALA A 617 -22.61 -14.03 13.83
N ALA A 618 -22.67 -13.38 14.98
CA ALA A 618 -22.65 -11.91 15.09
C ALA A 618 -21.36 -11.33 14.47
N ASN A 619 -20.21 -11.90 14.84
CA ASN A 619 -18.87 -11.54 14.36
C ASN A 619 -18.47 -12.35 13.10
N TRP A 620 -19.40 -12.51 12.16
CA TRP A 620 -19.11 -13.16 10.88
C TRP A 620 -18.41 -12.19 9.93
N VAL A 621 -17.26 -12.61 9.40
CA VAL A 621 -16.59 -11.97 8.26
C VAL A 621 -16.83 -12.81 7.02
N SER A 622 -17.53 -12.25 6.04
CA SER A 622 -17.77 -12.90 4.75
C SER A 622 -16.48 -12.94 3.93
N THR A 623 -16.17 -14.07 3.29
CA THR A 623 -15.12 -14.11 2.26
C THR A 623 -15.61 -13.60 0.88
N SER A 624 -16.79 -12.98 0.80
CA SER A 624 -17.51 -12.64 -0.44
C SER A 624 -17.76 -13.86 -1.35
N GLY A 625 -18.11 -15.00 -0.73
CA GLY A 625 -18.35 -16.26 -1.44
C GLY A 625 -17.10 -16.96 -1.98
N LEU A 626 -15.90 -16.52 -1.58
CA LEU A 626 -14.64 -17.19 -1.96
C LEU A 626 -14.38 -18.39 -1.06
N ASN A 627 -14.26 -19.59 -1.64
CA ASN A 627 -13.74 -20.77 -0.92
C ASN A 627 -12.23 -20.67 -0.64
N GLN A 628 -11.49 -19.96 -1.49
CA GLN A 628 -10.04 -19.77 -1.40
C GLN A 628 -9.66 -18.29 -1.31
N GLY A 629 -8.78 -17.92 -0.39
CA GLY A 629 -8.33 -16.54 -0.26
C GLY A 629 -7.31 -16.30 0.85
N THR A 630 -7.19 -15.05 1.28
CA THR A 630 -6.19 -14.60 2.27
C THR A 630 -6.79 -13.68 3.33
N VAL A 631 -6.16 -13.64 4.50
CA VAL A 631 -6.51 -12.78 5.64
C VAL A 631 -5.25 -12.02 6.06
N ALA A 632 -5.38 -10.71 6.24
CA ALA A 632 -4.30 -9.84 6.71
C ALA A 632 -4.82 -8.95 7.85
N ILE A 633 -4.87 -9.51 9.05
CA ILE A 633 -5.29 -8.84 10.28
C ILE A 633 -4.28 -7.73 10.59
N ARG A 634 -4.74 -6.55 11.03
CA ARG A 634 -3.89 -5.44 11.46
C ARG A 634 -4.21 -5.05 12.90
N PHE A 635 -3.18 -4.68 13.65
CA PHE A 635 -3.28 -4.11 15.00
C PHE A 635 -2.56 -2.76 15.02
N GLN A 636 -3.27 -1.68 15.33
CA GLN A 636 -2.80 -0.29 15.37
C GLN A 636 -2.98 0.28 16.79
N ASP A 637 -2.37 1.44 17.07
CA ASP A 637 -2.29 2.06 18.40
C ASP A 637 -1.81 1.08 19.50
N LEU A 638 -0.55 0.65 19.38
CA LEU A 638 0.03 -0.43 20.20
C LEU A 638 0.58 0.07 21.54
N GLY A 639 0.13 -0.52 22.65
CA GLY A 639 0.62 -0.26 24.01
C GLY A 639 1.80 -1.15 24.46
N LEU A 640 1.71 -1.70 25.67
CA LEU A 640 2.77 -2.50 26.32
C LEU A 640 2.50 -4.02 26.28
N VAL A 641 1.24 -4.43 26.12
CA VAL A 641 0.82 -5.83 25.93
C VAL A 641 0.58 -6.07 24.45
N ASP A 642 1.43 -6.91 23.83
CA ASP A 642 1.28 -7.28 22.43
C ASP A 642 -0.03 -8.05 22.16
N PRO A 643 -0.68 -7.82 20.99
CA PRO A 643 -1.80 -8.63 20.52
C PRO A 643 -1.37 -10.06 20.19
N ARG A 644 -2.33 -11.00 20.16
CA ARG A 644 -2.09 -12.42 19.86
C ARG A 644 -3.31 -13.13 19.28
N ILE A 645 -3.05 -14.14 18.46
CA ILE A 645 -4.05 -15.15 18.10
C ILE A 645 -4.03 -16.20 19.22
N VAL A 646 -5.15 -16.34 19.95
CA VAL A 646 -5.24 -17.19 21.15
C VAL A 646 -5.61 -18.63 20.79
N ASP A 647 -6.55 -18.79 19.86
CA ASP A 647 -7.03 -20.08 19.35
C ASP A 647 -7.45 -19.91 17.88
N GLN A 648 -7.31 -20.97 17.08
CA GLN A 648 -7.80 -21.02 15.70
C GLN A 648 -8.12 -22.44 15.26
N GLN A 649 -9.27 -22.63 14.61
CA GLN A 649 -9.75 -23.94 14.19
C GLN A 649 -10.79 -23.86 13.06
N VAL A 650 -10.78 -24.86 12.17
CA VAL A 650 -11.83 -25.05 11.15
C VAL A 650 -12.88 -26.01 11.68
N MET A 651 -14.17 -25.70 11.43
CA MET A 651 -15.29 -26.56 11.79
C MET A 651 -16.49 -26.33 10.85
N SER A 652 -17.48 -27.22 10.85
CA SER A 652 -18.70 -27.03 10.07
C SER A 652 -19.65 -26.00 10.70
N HIS A 653 -20.56 -25.47 9.89
CA HIS A 653 -21.67 -24.61 10.32
C HIS A 653 -22.55 -25.26 11.40
N GLU A 654 -22.65 -26.60 11.43
CA GLU A 654 -23.34 -27.33 12.50
C GLU A 654 -22.52 -27.35 13.78
N ALA A 655 -21.23 -27.71 13.72
CA ALA A 655 -20.34 -27.73 14.89
C ALA A 655 -20.20 -26.35 15.55
N LEU A 656 -20.23 -25.26 14.77
CA LEU A 656 -20.20 -23.89 15.29
C LEU A 656 -21.37 -23.59 16.25
N ARG A 657 -22.55 -24.19 16.01
CA ARG A 657 -23.76 -23.98 16.84
C ARG A 657 -23.64 -24.56 18.24
N ASP A 658 -22.82 -25.60 18.41
CA ASP A 658 -22.48 -26.18 19.71
C ASP A 658 -21.22 -25.55 20.33
N HIS A 659 -20.31 -25.02 19.50
CA HIS A 659 -19.08 -24.37 19.94
C HIS A 659 -19.31 -22.97 20.55
N LEU A 660 -20.15 -22.15 19.91
CA LEU A 660 -20.43 -20.77 20.37
C LEU A 660 -21.70 -20.70 21.23
N PRO A 661 -21.76 -19.80 22.23
CA PRO A 661 -22.97 -19.59 23.01
C PRO A 661 -24.09 -19.02 22.14
N ALA A 662 -25.35 -19.34 22.44
CA ALA A 662 -26.51 -18.89 21.66
C ALA A 662 -26.63 -17.36 21.49
N SER A 663 -26.02 -16.57 22.38
CA SER A 663 -25.94 -15.11 22.30
C SER A 663 -24.92 -14.57 21.28
N ALA A 664 -24.08 -15.43 20.70
CA ALA A 664 -23.14 -15.08 19.64
C ALA A 664 -23.76 -15.20 18.22
N PHE A 665 -25.05 -15.52 18.11
CA PHE A 665 -25.78 -15.64 16.85
C PHE A 665 -26.83 -14.53 16.70
N VAL A 666 -26.98 -14.03 15.48
CA VAL A 666 -27.97 -13.00 15.09
C VAL A 666 -29.12 -13.60 14.28
N THR A 667 -30.28 -12.96 14.33
CA THR A 667 -31.40 -13.26 13.43
C THR A 667 -31.17 -12.66 12.03
N PRO A 668 -31.90 -13.13 10.99
CA PRO A 668 -31.84 -12.51 9.66
C PRO A 668 -32.28 -11.04 9.63
N GLU A 669 -33.10 -10.59 10.57
CA GLU A 669 -33.51 -9.18 10.69
C GLU A 669 -32.37 -8.31 11.26
N GLU A 670 -31.68 -8.81 12.29
CA GLU A 670 -30.47 -8.18 12.84
C GLU A 670 -29.32 -8.16 11.84
N ARG A 671 -29.10 -9.24 11.08
CA ARG A 671 -28.13 -9.27 9.97
C ARG A 671 -28.48 -8.22 8.91
N ALA A 672 -29.75 -8.14 8.48
CA ALA A 672 -30.17 -7.12 7.51
C ALA A 672 -29.96 -5.68 8.03
N ALA A 673 -30.14 -5.45 9.34
CA ALA A 673 -29.83 -4.17 9.97
C ALA A 673 -28.31 -3.87 9.99
N GLN A 674 -27.45 -4.86 10.29
CA GLN A 674 -25.99 -4.72 10.21
C GLN A 674 -25.54 -4.34 8.79
N LEU A 675 -26.05 -5.03 7.75
CA LEU A 675 -25.72 -4.73 6.36
C LEU A 675 -26.18 -3.31 5.95
N ALA A 676 -27.38 -2.89 6.40
CA ALA A 676 -27.89 -1.55 6.12
C ALA A 676 -27.05 -0.44 6.77
N LEU A 677 -26.60 -0.62 8.01
CA LEU A 677 -25.69 0.30 8.70
C LEU A 677 -24.31 0.36 8.02
N ARG A 678 -23.80 -0.80 7.58
CA ARG A 678 -22.50 -0.89 6.89
C ARG A 678 -22.52 -0.18 5.54
N GLN A 679 -23.56 -0.39 4.73
CA GLN A 679 -23.77 0.33 3.47
C GLN A 679 -23.94 1.83 3.72
N ALA A 680 -24.68 2.25 4.75
CA ALA A 680 -24.88 3.67 5.06
C ALA A 680 -23.58 4.40 5.42
N GLY A 681 -22.74 3.81 6.27
CA GLY A 681 -21.41 4.35 6.59
C GLY A 681 -20.45 4.36 5.40
N PHE A 682 -20.54 3.36 4.51
CA PHE A 682 -19.78 3.36 3.26
C PHE A 682 -20.24 4.48 2.32
N ASP A 683 -21.55 4.61 2.08
CA ASP A 683 -22.13 5.63 1.20
C ASP A 683 -21.79 7.04 1.71
N SER A 684 -21.91 7.27 3.02
CA SER A 684 -21.54 8.54 3.70
C SER A 684 -20.09 8.96 3.41
N ARG A 685 -19.16 8.00 3.40
CA ARG A 685 -17.73 8.25 3.11
C ARG A 685 -17.51 8.73 1.66
N TRP A 686 -18.37 8.33 0.72
CA TRP A 686 -18.21 8.54 -0.72
C TRP A 686 -19.31 9.42 -1.37
N SER A 687 -20.17 10.10 -0.60
CA SER A 687 -21.26 10.97 -1.11
C SER A 687 -20.94 12.48 -1.15
#